data_AF-A0AA97JMK0-F1
#
_entry.id   AF-A0AA97JMK0-F1
#
_cell.length_a   1.000
_cell.length_b   1.000
_cell.length_c   1.000
_cell.angle_alpha   90.00
_cell.angle_beta   90.00
_cell.angle_gamma   90.00
#
_symmetry.space_group_name_H-M   'P 1'
#
loop_
_entity.id
_entity.type
_entity.pdbx_description
1 polymer ?
#
loop_
_entity_poly.entity_id
_entity_poly.type
_entity_poly.pdbx_seq_one_letter_code
_entity_poly.pdbx_strand_id
1 'polypeptide(L)'
;MQSMHLSASCVEEMWFPVYSLRILSNCWSLGGRWVLASSRTCRHYKKEMLPSPEGPIPPVSVTEIRQYLRAQNIPFHDGYSCLHAPSIFVEEKQQVRHSYSLFIDKTTGRFVCTATLVEGNWQDFQASVELKHNGVALSELLKTDEQKDKAGEDANHIWERALPLWELLDKQETQEAKAAFGISIVSDTTLKRFGVRYLRTARALVFPWFSPRGTSLKGLKLLGIECKGEMVCHVENTLPRPGAYYNLFGLPLISRRDTEVVLTGRELDALALHQATGLPTLALPRGISCLPPALLPYLEQFKRITLWLGEDLRAWEAAKLFARKLNPKRCSLVRPSDQQLRPLEAFSRGLSLTKILRAALPAGHKSIISFRQLREEVFGELANVEQVAGVKWARFPEMNKLLKGHRKGELTVFTGPTGSGKTTFISEYALDLCMQGVNTLWGSFEINNVRLAKIMLTQFAMGHLEVQLENYDEWADKFEDLSVYFMTFHGHQNIKTVIDTMLHAVYMYDITHVIIDNLQFMMGQEQLTVDRLAVQDYIVGAFRKFATDNNCHVTLVIHPRKEDEERELQTASIFGSAKASQEADNVLILQDRKLVTGPGKRYLQVSKNRFDGDVGIFPLEFSKTSLTFSAPIKGKAKLKKVKAENSVSPKNAPAGGGGGSKKQRSQPPSTETSLDGPVKP
;
A
#
# COMPACT_ATOMS: atom_id res chain seq x y z
N MET A 1 1.73 -50.80 40.53
CA MET A 1 0.43 -50.38 41.11
C MET A 1 0.35 -48.87 40.97
N GLN A 2 -0.67 -48.40 40.22
CA GLN A 2 -1.16 -47.01 40.03
C GLN A 2 -0.13 -46.00 39.48
N SER A 3 -0.13 -45.56 38.21
CA SER A 3 -1.21 -45.16 37.28
C SER A 3 -2.16 -44.10 37.84
N MET A 4 -1.94 -42.84 37.47
CA MET A 4 -3.01 -41.85 37.33
C MET A 4 -2.80 -41.03 36.06
N HIS A 5 -3.64 -41.35 35.07
CA HIS A 5 -4.10 -40.45 34.03
C HIS A 5 -4.85 -39.28 34.66
N LEU A 6 -4.62 -38.05 34.19
CA LEU A 6 -5.63 -36.99 34.23
C LEU A 6 -5.62 -36.20 32.91
N SER A 7 -6.77 -36.31 32.28
CA SER A 7 -7.37 -35.70 31.09
C SER A 7 -7.02 -34.23 30.77
N ALA A 8 -6.96 -33.99 29.47
CA ALA A 8 -7.19 -32.71 28.81
C ALA A 8 -8.61 -32.18 29.07
N SER A 9 -8.73 -30.94 29.52
CA SER A 9 -9.89 -30.06 29.32
C SER A 9 -9.58 -28.66 29.88
N CYS A 10 -9.96 -27.62 29.13
CA CYS A 10 -9.92 -26.18 29.47
C CYS A 10 -8.55 -25.50 29.41
N VAL A 11 -8.09 -25.25 28.18
CA VAL A 11 -7.29 -24.05 27.87
C VAL A 11 -8.29 -23.00 27.37
N GLU A 12 -8.96 -22.32 28.30
CA GLU A 12 -9.52 -20.99 28.04
C GLU A 12 -8.42 -20.00 28.41
N GLU A 13 -7.60 -19.64 27.43
CA GLU A 13 -6.73 -18.49 27.54
C GLU A 13 -7.62 -17.23 27.57
N MET A 14 -7.75 -16.63 28.75
CA MET A 14 -8.18 -15.24 28.89
C MET A 14 -7.09 -14.34 28.30
N TRP A 15 -7.16 -14.14 26.98
CA TRP A 15 -6.49 -13.04 26.29
C TRP A 15 -7.26 -11.76 26.63
N PHE A 16 -6.73 -10.95 27.55
CA PHE A 16 -7.08 -9.54 27.67
C PHE A 16 -6.12 -8.73 26.80
N PRO A 17 -6.53 -8.26 25.62
CA PRO A 17 -5.77 -7.24 24.91
C PRO A 17 -6.05 -5.86 25.51
N VAL A 18 -5.01 -5.03 25.56
CA VAL A 18 -5.03 -3.64 26.03
C VAL A 18 -5.80 -2.76 25.04
N TYR A 19 -7.13 -2.91 24.98
CA TYR A 19 -8.02 -2.08 24.16
C TYR A 19 -9.27 -1.62 24.93
N SER A 20 -9.15 -1.42 26.24
CA SER A 20 -10.14 -0.66 27.00
C SER A 20 -9.67 0.78 27.18
N LEU A 21 -9.83 1.60 26.13
CA LEU A 21 -9.75 3.06 26.18
C LEU A 21 -11.11 3.71 25.85
N ARG A 22 -12.21 3.00 26.13
CA ARG A 22 -13.59 3.49 25.93
C ARG A 22 -14.40 3.74 27.20
N ILE A 23 -13.79 3.75 28.39
CA ILE A 23 -14.51 4.08 29.63
C ILE A 23 -13.66 5.01 30.51
N LEU A 24 -13.72 6.32 30.24
CA LEU A 24 -13.40 7.34 31.25
C LEU A 24 -14.24 8.60 30.96
N SER A 25 -15.54 8.52 31.23
CA SER A 25 -16.39 9.69 31.45
C SER A 25 -16.77 9.73 32.93
N ASN A 26 -16.58 10.90 33.56
CA ASN A 26 -16.99 11.33 34.90
C ASN A 26 -15.90 11.31 36.00
N CYS A 27 -15.26 12.46 36.24
CA CYS A 27 -15.29 13.21 37.51
C CYS A 27 -14.40 14.48 37.44
N TRP A 28 -14.79 15.52 38.19
CA TRP A 28 -14.39 16.93 38.06
C TRP A 28 -13.17 17.40 38.89
N SER A 29 -12.55 18.50 38.42
CA SER A 29 -11.86 19.63 39.12
C SER A 29 -10.57 19.31 39.92
N LEU A 30 -9.46 20.06 39.94
CA LEU A 30 -9.20 21.52 39.92
C LEU A 30 -7.73 21.81 39.54
N GLY A 31 -7.48 22.94 38.87
CA GLY A 31 -6.33 23.83 39.17
C GLY A 31 -5.00 23.60 38.42
N GLY A 32 -4.70 24.49 37.47
CA GLY A 32 -3.33 24.68 36.94
C GLY A 32 -3.28 25.44 35.62
N ARG A 33 -3.37 26.76 35.65
CA ARG A 33 -3.26 27.65 34.47
C ARG A 33 -1.88 27.52 33.80
N TRP A 34 -1.87 27.14 32.53
CA TRP A 34 -0.85 27.60 31.58
C TRP A 34 -1.54 28.45 30.51
N VAL A 35 -1.10 29.70 30.41
CA VAL A 35 -1.62 30.67 29.43
C VAL A 35 -0.97 30.40 28.08
N LEU A 36 -1.71 29.83 27.13
CA LEU A 36 -1.31 29.77 25.72
C LEU A 36 -1.75 31.05 25.01
N ALA A 37 -0.77 31.84 24.59
CA ALA A 37 -0.97 33.01 23.73
C ALA A 37 -1.59 32.61 22.37
N SER A 38 -2.42 33.50 21.82
CA SER A 38 -3.35 33.25 20.69
C SER A 38 -2.78 32.34 19.59
N SER A 39 -3.41 31.18 19.42
CA SER A 39 -3.13 30.22 18.35
C SER A 39 -3.66 30.73 17.01
N ARG A 40 -2.81 30.82 15.99
CA ARG A 40 -3.28 30.89 14.60
C ARG A 40 -3.54 29.46 14.14
N THR A 41 -4.80 29.08 14.16
CA THR A 41 -5.35 27.83 13.65
C THR A 41 -5.36 27.81 12.13
N CYS A 42 -5.28 26.61 11.55
CA CYS A 42 -5.44 26.39 10.11
C CYS A 42 -6.88 26.71 9.71
N ARG A 43 -7.07 27.50 8.65
CA ARG A 43 -8.39 27.96 8.19
C ARG A 43 -8.79 27.17 6.95
N HIS A 44 -9.95 26.53 7.00
CA HIS A 44 -10.52 25.76 5.89
C HIS A 44 -11.67 26.53 5.23
N TYR A 45 -12.00 26.17 3.99
CA TYR A 45 -13.12 26.74 3.25
C TYR A 45 -14.44 26.07 3.64
N LYS A 46 -15.50 26.85 3.82
CA LYS A 46 -16.83 26.35 4.19
C LYS A 46 -17.45 25.58 3.00
N LYS A 47 -17.70 24.28 3.16
CA LYS A 47 -18.30 23.41 2.11
C LYS A 47 -19.79 23.68 1.85
N GLU A 48 -20.47 24.45 2.70
CA GLU A 48 -21.94 24.60 2.70
C GLU A 48 -22.50 25.73 1.80
N MET A 49 -21.65 26.59 1.21
CA MET A 49 -22.12 27.79 0.48
C MET A 49 -21.98 27.68 -1.05
N LEU A 50 -21.46 26.57 -1.56
CA LEU A 50 -21.40 26.28 -3.00
C LEU A 50 -22.26 25.04 -3.28
N PRO A 51 -23.12 25.05 -4.32
CA PRO A 51 -23.86 23.85 -4.70
C PRO A 51 -22.84 22.75 -4.98
N SER A 52 -22.94 21.64 -4.25
CA SER A 52 -22.11 20.46 -4.51
C SER A 52 -22.40 20.00 -5.94
N PRO A 53 -21.42 19.99 -6.85
CA PRO A 53 -21.60 19.30 -8.11
C PRO A 53 -21.66 17.81 -7.76
N GLU A 54 -22.83 17.20 -7.94
CA GLU A 54 -22.97 15.75 -8.00
C GLU A 54 -22.18 15.26 -9.23
N GLY A 55 -20.91 14.93 -9.04
CA GLY A 55 -20.07 14.38 -10.09
C GLY A 55 -18.59 14.33 -9.72
N PRO A 56 -17.80 13.46 -10.37
CA PRO A 56 -16.35 13.46 -10.20
C PRO A 56 -15.78 14.82 -10.62
N ILE A 57 -15.02 15.45 -9.72
CA ILE A 57 -14.36 16.74 -9.95
C ILE A 57 -13.47 16.59 -11.19
N PRO A 58 -13.68 17.38 -12.26
CA PRO A 58 -12.88 17.24 -13.46
C PRO A 58 -11.41 17.58 -13.15
N PRO A 59 -10.44 16.78 -13.63
CA PRO A 59 -9.04 17.08 -13.46
C PRO A 59 -8.70 18.37 -14.21
N VAL A 60 -8.22 19.38 -13.48
CA VAL A 60 -7.88 20.68 -14.06
C VAL A 60 -6.50 20.59 -14.70
N SER A 61 -6.38 20.95 -15.98
CA SER A 61 -5.10 20.91 -16.66
C SER A 61 -4.21 22.09 -16.23
N VAL A 62 -2.88 21.90 -16.20
CA VAL A 62 -1.92 23.00 -15.95
C VAL A 62 -2.15 24.17 -16.90
N THR A 63 -2.53 23.87 -18.14
CA THR A 63 -2.85 24.86 -19.17
C THR A 63 -4.06 25.70 -18.80
N GLU A 64 -5.14 25.11 -18.28
CA GLU A 64 -6.30 25.83 -17.76
C GLU A 64 -5.93 26.71 -16.57
N ILE A 65 -5.16 26.17 -15.61
CA ILE A 65 -4.71 26.93 -14.44
C ILE A 65 -3.92 28.17 -14.89
N ARG A 66 -2.96 28.00 -15.81
CA ARG A 66 -2.16 29.11 -16.36
C ARG A 66 -3.02 30.12 -17.12
N GLN A 67 -3.96 29.66 -17.94
CA GLN A 67 -4.86 30.55 -18.69
C GLN A 67 -5.73 31.37 -17.75
N TYR A 68 -6.29 30.75 -16.70
CA TYR A 68 -7.09 31.42 -15.69
C TYR A 68 -6.28 32.47 -14.91
N LEU A 69 -5.08 32.12 -14.44
CA LEU A 69 -4.21 33.07 -13.72
C LEU A 69 -3.84 34.28 -14.59
N ARG A 70 -3.60 34.08 -15.89
CA ARG A 70 -3.37 35.18 -16.84
C ARG A 70 -4.62 36.03 -17.05
N ALA A 71 -5.79 35.42 -17.19
CA ALA A 71 -7.05 36.13 -17.37
C ALA A 71 -7.38 37.02 -16.16
N GLN A 72 -7.05 36.56 -14.95
CA GLN A 72 -7.26 37.31 -13.70
C GLN A 72 -6.10 38.26 -13.34
N ASN A 73 -5.11 38.46 -14.23
CA ASN A 73 -3.92 39.29 -14.02
C ASN A 73 -3.11 38.93 -12.75
N ILE A 74 -3.10 37.66 -12.34
CA ILE A 74 -2.32 37.19 -11.20
C ILE A 74 -0.93 36.78 -11.71
N PRO A 75 0.16 37.45 -11.28
CA PRO A 75 1.50 37.05 -11.68
C PRO A 75 1.84 35.70 -11.06
N PHE A 76 2.43 34.80 -11.85
CA PHE A 76 2.83 33.48 -11.37
C PHE A 76 4.22 33.11 -11.89
N HIS A 77 4.92 32.31 -11.09
CA HIS A 77 6.19 31.71 -11.45
C HIS A 77 6.04 30.19 -11.55
N ASP A 78 6.71 29.58 -12.54
CA ASP A 78 6.65 28.14 -12.75
C ASP A 78 7.68 27.43 -11.84
N GLY A 79 7.19 26.77 -10.79
CA GLY A 79 8.02 26.02 -9.85
C GLY A 79 8.37 24.61 -10.35
N TYR A 80 8.81 23.75 -9.45
CA TYR A 80 9.05 22.33 -9.70
C TYR A 80 7.72 21.58 -9.84
N SER A 81 7.00 21.41 -8.73
CA SER A 81 5.72 20.68 -8.63
C SER A 81 4.52 21.62 -8.65
N CYS A 82 4.69 22.85 -8.18
CA CYS A 82 3.62 23.82 -8.02
C CYS A 82 3.86 25.08 -8.86
N LEU A 83 2.79 25.79 -9.21
CA LEU A 83 2.84 27.18 -9.65
C LEU A 83 2.87 28.08 -8.42
N HIS A 84 3.75 29.08 -8.45
CA HIS A 84 3.98 30.00 -7.34
C HIS A 84 3.24 31.30 -7.66
N ALA A 85 2.40 31.74 -6.74
CA ALA A 85 1.63 32.98 -6.88
C ALA A 85 1.76 33.83 -5.61
N PRO A 86 1.60 35.16 -5.71
CA PRO A 86 1.43 36.00 -4.53
C PRO A 86 0.14 35.60 -3.81
N SER A 87 0.17 35.62 -2.47
CA SER A 87 -1.02 35.26 -1.71
C SER A 87 -2.12 36.32 -1.86
N ILE A 88 -3.30 35.86 -2.26
CA ILE A 88 -4.54 36.65 -2.23
C ILE A 88 -5.13 36.78 -0.82
N PHE A 89 -4.64 36.00 0.14
CA PHE A 89 -5.15 35.89 1.51
C PHE A 89 -4.39 36.75 2.53
N VAL A 90 -3.36 37.49 2.08
CA VAL A 90 -2.54 38.35 2.93
C VAL A 90 -2.85 39.82 2.61
N GLU A 91 -3.12 40.63 3.63
CA GLU A 91 -3.33 42.07 3.49
C GLU A 91 -2.09 42.76 2.89
N GLU A 92 -2.31 43.71 1.98
CA GLU A 92 -1.27 44.39 1.18
C GLU A 92 -0.14 45.00 2.01
N LYS A 93 -0.41 45.38 3.27
CA LYS A 93 0.57 45.99 4.19
C LYS A 93 1.69 45.03 4.66
N GLN A 94 1.54 43.71 4.47
CA GLN A 94 2.56 42.70 4.82
C GLN A 94 3.21 42.03 3.61
N GLN A 95 2.84 42.44 2.39
CA GLN A 95 3.46 41.90 1.18
C GLN A 95 4.87 42.47 1.02
N VAL A 96 5.87 41.73 1.51
CA VAL A 96 7.24 41.91 1.05
C VAL A 96 7.24 41.64 -0.46
N ARG A 97 7.55 42.68 -1.25
CA ARG A 97 7.72 42.60 -2.71
C ARG A 97 8.54 41.33 -3.01
N HIS A 98 7.95 40.36 -3.73
CA HIS A 98 8.55 39.09 -4.20
C HIS A 98 8.49 37.83 -3.31
N SER A 99 7.73 37.78 -2.21
CA SER A 99 7.50 36.50 -1.51
C SER A 99 6.29 35.73 -2.08
N TYR A 100 6.54 34.82 -3.03
CA TYR A 100 5.53 33.83 -3.41
C TYR A 100 5.17 32.99 -2.17
N SER A 101 3.89 33.04 -1.79
CA SER A 101 3.39 32.40 -0.57
C SER A 101 2.20 31.50 -0.85
N LEU A 102 1.64 31.55 -2.05
CA LEU A 102 0.61 30.66 -2.55
C LEU A 102 1.23 29.67 -3.53
N PHE A 103 0.98 28.38 -3.30
CA PHE A 103 1.46 27.29 -4.14
C PHE A 103 0.26 26.52 -4.65
N ILE A 104 0.12 26.42 -5.97
CA ILE A 104 -0.95 25.68 -6.64
C ILE A 104 -0.32 24.46 -7.29
N ASP A 105 -0.73 23.27 -6.88
CA ASP A 105 -0.25 22.02 -7.46
C ASP A 105 -0.64 21.92 -8.95
N LYS A 106 0.34 21.60 -9.80
CA LYS A 106 0.17 21.57 -11.25
C LYS A 106 -0.81 20.47 -11.71
N THR A 107 -0.88 19.36 -10.99
CA THR A 107 -1.59 18.17 -11.46
C THR A 107 -3.00 18.09 -10.87
N THR A 108 -3.15 18.55 -9.63
CA THR A 108 -4.40 18.43 -8.86
C THR A 108 -5.16 19.75 -8.73
N GLY A 109 -4.50 20.89 -8.98
CA GLY A 109 -5.08 22.22 -8.78
C GLY A 109 -5.32 22.59 -7.32
N ARG A 110 -4.93 21.74 -6.35
CA ARG A 110 -4.99 22.08 -4.91
C ARG A 110 -4.02 23.22 -4.62
N PHE A 111 -4.44 24.15 -3.77
CA PHE A 111 -3.60 25.25 -3.36
C PHE A 111 -3.31 25.23 -1.86
N VAL A 112 -2.12 25.68 -1.50
CA VAL A 112 -1.70 25.89 -0.11
C VAL A 112 -1.02 27.25 0.00
N CYS A 113 -1.48 28.07 0.92
CA CYS A 113 -0.83 29.34 1.27
C CYS A 113 0.04 29.14 2.51
N THR A 114 1.36 29.16 2.39
CA THR A 114 2.29 28.97 3.54
C THR A 114 2.33 30.19 4.48
N ALA A 115 1.83 31.34 4.03
CA ALA A 115 1.71 32.55 4.85
C ALA A 115 0.53 32.47 5.83
N THR A 116 -0.65 32.01 5.36
CA THR A 116 -1.90 31.96 6.13
C THR A 116 -2.31 30.55 6.56
N LEU A 117 -1.62 29.52 6.04
CA LEU A 117 -1.96 28.10 6.19
C LEU A 117 -3.36 27.75 5.67
N VAL A 118 -3.87 28.53 4.70
CA VAL A 118 -5.14 28.21 4.01
C VAL A 118 -4.86 27.18 2.93
N GLU A 119 -5.67 26.14 2.90
CA GLU A 119 -5.63 25.09 1.89
C GLU A 119 -7.01 24.84 1.30
N GLY A 120 -7.07 24.47 0.03
CA GLY A 120 -8.32 24.24 -0.69
C GLY A 120 -8.10 23.58 -2.05
N ASN A 121 -9.21 23.26 -2.71
CA ASN A 121 -9.20 22.75 -4.08
C ASN A 121 -9.20 23.90 -5.11
N TRP A 122 -9.17 23.57 -6.40
CA TRP A 122 -9.15 24.58 -7.47
C TRP A 122 -10.43 25.44 -7.51
N GLN A 123 -11.61 24.86 -7.26
CA GLN A 123 -12.88 25.59 -7.25
C GLN A 123 -12.93 26.59 -6.09
N ASP A 124 -12.45 26.20 -4.91
CA ASP A 124 -12.33 27.09 -3.75
C ASP A 124 -11.42 28.27 -4.06
N PHE A 125 -10.37 28.05 -4.86
CA PHE A 125 -9.48 29.12 -5.33
C PHE A 125 -10.19 30.07 -6.30
N GLN A 126 -10.90 29.54 -7.30
CA GLN A 126 -11.66 30.36 -8.26
C GLN A 126 -12.70 31.23 -7.55
N ALA A 127 -13.47 30.64 -6.64
CA ALA A 127 -14.44 31.36 -5.80
C ALA A 127 -13.77 32.46 -4.98
N SER A 128 -12.59 32.19 -4.41
CA SER A 128 -11.81 33.17 -3.65
C SER A 128 -11.36 34.38 -4.49
N VAL A 129 -10.97 34.14 -5.75
CA VAL A 129 -10.55 35.20 -6.67
C VAL A 129 -11.74 36.05 -7.08
N GLU A 130 -12.86 35.43 -7.43
CA GLU A 130 -14.12 36.12 -7.80
C GLU A 130 -14.64 37.01 -6.66
N LEU A 131 -14.63 36.49 -5.42
CA LEU A 131 -15.08 37.26 -4.25
C LEU A 131 -14.17 38.44 -3.93
N LYS A 132 -12.86 38.31 -4.17
CA LYS A 132 -11.92 39.43 -4.05
C LYS A 132 -12.22 40.52 -5.09
N HIS A 133 -12.53 40.15 -6.33
CA HIS A 133 -12.94 41.11 -7.37
C HIS A 133 -14.25 41.82 -7.01
N ASN A 134 -15.15 41.14 -6.29
CA ASN A 134 -16.41 41.71 -5.79
C ASN A 134 -16.27 42.51 -4.48
N GLY A 135 -15.05 42.72 -3.98
CA GLY A 135 -14.80 43.57 -2.80
C GLY A 135 -15.18 42.95 -1.46
N VAL A 136 -15.45 41.64 -1.41
CA VAL A 136 -15.80 40.93 -0.16
C VAL A 136 -14.53 40.60 0.62
N ALA A 137 -14.52 40.90 1.93
CA ALA A 137 -13.40 40.58 2.79
C ALA A 137 -13.26 39.05 2.96
N LEU A 138 -12.18 38.47 2.41
CA LEU A 138 -11.88 37.04 2.51
C LEU A 138 -11.73 36.51 3.96
N SER A 139 -11.60 37.41 4.94
CA SER A 139 -11.60 37.06 6.36
C SER A 139 -12.90 36.43 6.85
N GLU A 140 -14.05 36.70 6.20
CA GLU A 140 -15.36 36.18 6.61
C GLU A 140 -15.64 34.74 6.15
N LEU A 141 -14.99 34.28 5.06
CA LEU A 141 -15.12 32.91 4.52
C LEU A 141 -14.27 31.89 5.28
N LEU A 142 -13.20 32.38 5.92
CA LEU A 142 -12.23 31.58 6.64
C LEU A 142 -12.64 31.45 8.12
N LYS A 143 -13.65 30.61 8.41
CA LYS A 143 -13.89 30.18 9.79
C LYS A 143 -12.90 29.09 10.19
N THR A 144 -12.50 29.08 11.45
CA THR A 144 -12.03 27.85 12.11
C THR A 144 -13.17 26.85 12.05
N ASP A 145 -13.02 25.76 11.31
CA ASP A 145 -13.94 24.63 11.44
C ASP A 145 -13.82 24.11 12.89
N GLU A 146 -14.79 24.46 13.74
CA GLU A 146 -15.03 23.80 15.02
C GLU A 146 -15.70 22.41 14.81
N GLN A 147 -16.04 22.06 13.56
CA GLN A 147 -16.78 20.85 13.20
C GLN A 147 -15.91 19.67 12.69
N LYS A 148 -14.59 19.74 12.86
CA LYS A 148 -13.68 18.58 12.77
C LYS A 148 -12.91 18.49 14.09
N ASP A 149 -12.78 17.39 14.80
CA ASP A 149 -13.20 15.99 14.65
C ASP A 149 -13.03 15.43 16.07
N LYS A 150 -13.90 14.55 16.57
CA LYS A 150 -13.64 13.80 17.83
C LYS A 150 -12.22 13.20 17.84
N ALA A 151 -11.72 12.78 16.67
CA ALA A 151 -10.36 12.26 16.49
C ALA A 151 -9.24 13.29 16.75
N GLY A 152 -9.47 14.58 16.51
CA GLY A 152 -8.54 15.65 16.85
C GLY A 152 -8.52 15.95 18.35
N GLU A 153 -9.67 15.84 19.02
CA GLU A 153 -9.79 15.91 20.48
C GLU A 153 -9.10 14.71 21.13
N ASP A 154 -9.32 13.50 20.62
CA ASP A 154 -8.64 12.27 21.06
C ASP A 154 -7.12 12.39 20.93
N ALA A 155 -6.63 12.94 19.82
CA ALA A 155 -5.21 13.18 19.62
C ALA A 155 -4.65 14.18 20.67
N ASN A 156 -5.37 15.27 20.96
CA ASN A 156 -4.96 16.21 22.00
C ASN A 156 -4.96 15.55 23.39
N HIS A 157 -5.98 14.74 23.72
CA HIS A 157 -6.04 14.02 25.00
C HIS A 157 -4.88 13.03 25.17
N ILE A 158 -4.53 12.28 24.13
CA ILE A 158 -3.37 11.37 24.17
C ILE A 158 -2.08 12.17 24.31
N TRP A 159 -1.95 13.28 23.58
CA TRP A 159 -0.78 14.15 23.66
C TRP A 159 -0.58 14.74 25.07
N GLU A 160 -1.64 15.21 25.71
CA GLU A 160 -1.61 15.75 27.08
C GLU A 160 -1.24 14.69 28.12
N ARG A 161 -1.70 13.46 27.94
CA ARG A 161 -1.37 12.32 28.82
C ARG A 161 0.04 11.77 28.60
N ALA A 162 0.60 11.95 27.41
CA ALA A 162 1.94 11.47 27.09
C ALA A 162 3.00 12.33 27.79
N LEU A 163 4.00 11.66 28.38
CA LEU A 163 5.09 12.33 29.09
C LEU A 163 6.25 12.58 28.12
N PRO A 164 6.94 13.73 28.19
CA PRO A 164 8.15 13.92 27.40
C PRO A 164 9.18 12.85 27.75
N LEU A 165 9.72 12.15 26.74
CA LEU A 165 10.56 10.97 26.96
C LEU A 165 11.84 11.31 27.77
N TRP A 166 12.32 12.55 27.67
CA TRP A 166 13.49 13.05 28.40
C TRP A 166 13.19 13.51 29.85
N GLU A 167 11.92 13.60 30.24
CA GLU A 167 11.44 14.06 31.55
C GLU A 167 10.78 12.93 32.36
N LEU A 168 10.95 11.67 31.94
CA LEU A 168 10.45 10.55 32.74
C LEU A 168 11.10 10.58 34.13
N LEU A 169 10.25 10.37 35.15
CA LEU A 169 10.63 10.47 36.56
C LEU A 169 11.73 9.46 36.95
N ASP A 170 11.83 8.33 36.24
CA ASP A 170 12.85 7.30 36.44
C ASP A 170 13.82 7.21 35.25
N LYS A 171 15.13 7.33 35.56
CA LYS A 171 16.21 7.20 34.58
C LYS A 171 16.29 5.79 34.02
N GLN A 172 15.97 4.78 34.82
CA GLN A 172 16.01 3.39 34.37
C GLN A 172 14.89 3.11 33.38
N GLU A 173 13.65 3.52 33.69
CA GLU A 173 12.51 3.43 32.76
C GLU A 173 12.80 4.14 31.43
N THR A 174 13.49 5.29 31.47
CA THR A 174 13.89 6.01 30.24
C THR A 174 14.84 5.19 29.38
N GLN A 175 15.85 4.57 29.99
CA GLN A 175 16.82 3.74 29.27
C GLN A 175 16.18 2.47 28.73
N GLU A 176 15.30 1.85 29.50
CA GLU A 176 14.53 0.67 29.08
C GLU A 176 13.60 1.00 27.91
N ALA A 177 12.87 2.12 27.97
CA ALA A 177 12.04 2.58 26.87
C ALA A 177 12.90 2.86 25.62
N LYS A 178 14.02 3.59 25.76
CA LYS A 178 14.92 3.84 24.63
C LYS A 178 15.49 2.56 24.03
N ALA A 179 15.88 1.60 24.86
CA ALA A 179 16.39 0.31 24.41
C ALA A 179 15.31 -0.50 23.68
N ALA A 180 14.08 -0.50 24.18
CA ALA A 180 12.96 -1.22 23.58
C ALA A 180 12.63 -0.75 22.15
N PHE A 181 12.84 0.53 21.85
CA PHE A 181 12.65 1.10 20.51
C PHE A 181 13.95 1.23 19.70
N GLY A 182 15.09 0.73 20.20
CA GLY A 182 16.38 0.81 19.50
C GLY A 182 16.95 2.23 19.37
N ILE A 183 16.56 3.17 20.23
CA ILE A 183 16.93 4.59 20.18
C ILE A 183 17.87 5.02 21.31
N SER A 184 18.58 4.09 21.96
CA SER A 184 19.53 4.40 23.05
C SER A 184 20.61 5.42 22.67
N ILE A 185 20.97 5.46 21.38
CA ILE A 185 21.93 6.41 20.82
C ILE A 185 21.36 7.81 20.56
N VAL A 186 20.04 7.98 20.58
CA VAL A 186 19.39 9.27 20.33
C VAL A 186 19.42 10.11 21.60
N SER A 187 19.97 11.32 21.48
CA SER A 187 20.13 12.27 22.57
C SER A 187 18.80 12.90 22.99
N ASP A 188 18.71 13.24 24.27
CA ASP A 188 17.53 13.92 24.83
C ASP A 188 17.30 15.29 24.18
N THR A 189 18.36 15.95 23.71
CA THR A 189 18.28 17.21 22.96
C THR A 189 17.54 17.04 21.63
N THR A 190 17.77 15.94 20.92
CA THR A 190 17.09 15.63 19.66
C THR A 190 15.63 15.29 19.92
N LEU A 191 15.36 14.45 20.93
CA LEU A 191 13.98 14.10 21.33
C LEU A 191 13.18 15.34 21.71
N LYS A 192 13.80 16.27 22.46
CA LYS A 192 13.19 17.55 22.85
C LYS A 192 12.87 18.45 21.66
N ARG A 193 13.76 18.51 20.66
CA ARG A 193 13.53 19.29 19.44
C ARG A 193 12.33 18.77 18.64
N PHE A 194 12.23 17.46 18.47
CA PHE A 194 11.13 16.85 17.72
C PHE A 194 9.85 16.65 18.55
N GLY A 195 9.90 16.89 19.86
CA GLY A 195 8.75 16.76 20.75
C GLY A 195 8.31 15.30 20.97
N VAL A 196 9.22 14.33 20.92
CA VAL A 196 8.86 12.91 21.07
C VAL A 196 8.44 12.63 22.52
N ARG A 197 7.23 12.07 22.69
CA ARG A 197 6.68 11.72 24.02
C ARG A 197 6.52 10.20 24.16
N TYR A 198 6.26 9.75 25.39
CA TYR A 198 6.04 8.36 25.75
C TYR A 198 4.72 8.20 26.51
N LEU A 199 3.90 7.27 26.05
CA LEU A 199 2.64 6.91 26.69
C LEU A 199 2.81 5.61 27.47
N ARG A 200 2.90 5.73 28.80
CA ARG A 200 3.13 4.60 29.72
C ARG A 200 2.07 3.51 29.62
N THR A 201 0.79 3.89 29.54
CA THR A 201 -0.34 2.93 29.53
C THR A 201 -0.32 1.97 28.35
N ALA A 202 0.19 2.41 27.20
CA ALA A 202 0.27 1.61 25.98
C ALA A 202 1.71 1.17 25.65
N ARG A 203 2.69 1.51 26.49
CA ARG A 203 4.14 1.36 26.22
C ARG A 203 4.50 1.81 24.80
N ALA A 204 4.03 3.00 24.41
CA ALA A 204 4.11 3.49 23.04
C ALA A 204 4.84 4.84 22.95
N LEU A 205 5.66 5.02 21.91
CA LEU A 205 6.20 6.33 21.53
C LEU A 205 5.16 7.14 20.80
N VAL A 206 5.11 8.45 21.08
CA VAL A 206 4.18 9.40 20.49
C VAL A 206 4.97 10.43 19.68
N PHE A 207 4.75 10.44 18.37
CA PHE A 207 5.33 11.38 17.43
C PHE A 207 4.29 12.44 17.06
N PRO A 208 4.50 13.71 17.45
CA PRO A 208 3.56 14.77 17.12
C PRO A 208 3.73 15.26 15.69
N TRP A 209 2.61 15.57 15.04
CA TRP A 209 2.60 16.30 13.78
C TRP A 209 2.00 17.68 13.98
N PHE A 210 2.87 18.67 14.02
CA PHE A 210 2.49 20.06 14.16
C PHE A 210 2.31 20.73 12.80
N SER A 211 1.58 21.84 12.80
CA SER A 211 1.58 22.77 11.65
C SER A 211 3.00 23.29 11.36
N PRO A 212 3.30 23.80 10.14
CA PRO A 212 4.64 24.29 9.78
C PRO A 212 5.23 25.37 10.69
N ARG A 213 4.45 25.99 11.57
CA ARG A 213 4.92 26.98 12.55
C ARG A 213 4.89 26.49 14.00
N GLY A 214 4.60 25.21 14.23
CA GLY A 214 4.53 24.62 15.56
C GLY A 214 3.33 25.08 16.41
N THR A 215 2.39 25.84 15.84
CA THR A 215 1.35 26.54 16.60
C THR A 215 0.16 25.65 16.98
N SER A 216 -0.08 24.56 16.27
CA SER A 216 -1.22 23.66 16.51
C SER A 216 -0.84 22.22 16.23
N LEU A 217 -1.18 21.32 17.16
CA LEU A 217 -1.12 19.87 16.91
C LEU A 217 -2.20 19.52 15.87
N LYS A 218 -1.78 18.86 14.80
CA LYS A 218 -2.67 18.43 13.72
C LYS A 218 -2.99 16.95 13.83
N GLY A 219 -2.09 16.16 14.39
CA GLY A 219 -2.24 14.72 14.60
C GLY A 219 -1.04 14.14 15.33
N LEU A 220 -1.07 12.84 15.59
CA LEU A 220 0.00 12.09 16.22
C LEU A 220 0.09 10.68 15.64
N LYS A 221 1.31 10.14 15.66
CA LYS A 221 1.58 8.75 15.36
C LYS A 221 2.07 8.04 16.61
N LEU A 222 1.48 6.90 16.91
CA LEU A 222 1.82 6.03 18.01
C LEU A 222 2.60 4.84 17.48
N LEU A 223 3.75 4.56 18.08
CA LEU A 223 4.54 3.36 17.84
C LEU A 223 4.53 2.53 19.12
N GLY A 224 3.70 1.49 19.13
CA GLY A 224 3.61 0.51 20.21
C GLY A 224 4.54 -0.68 19.98
N ILE A 225 4.73 -1.47 21.03
CA ILE A 225 5.46 -2.73 20.99
C ILE A 225 4.52 -3.85 21.40
N GLU A 226 4.31 -4.84 20.52
CA GLU A 226 3.60 -6.08 20.80
C GLU A 226 4.57 -7.26 20.71
N CYS A 227 4.66 -8.07 21.75
CA CYS A 227 5.45 -9.31 21.72
C CYS A 227 4.58 -10.47 21.23
N LYS A 228 4.87 -11.01 20.04
CA LYS A 228 4.28 -12.28 19.56
C LYS A 228 5.31 -13.39 19.75
N GLY A 229 5.29 -14.01 20.93
CA GLY A 229 6.30 -15.00 21.33
C GLY A 229 7.66 -14.35 21.60
N GLU A 230 8.74 -14.89 21.03
CA GLU A 230 10.10 -14.31 21.11
C GLU A 230 10.32 -13.12 20.15
N MET A 231 9.39 -12.85 19.23
CA MET A 231 9.50 -11.75 18.27
C MET A 231 8.80 -10.49 18.78
N VAL A 232 9.55 -9.38 18.82
CA VAL A 232 9.06 -8.04 19.12
C VAL A 232 8.52 -7.42 17.83
N CYS A 233 7.22 -7.18 17.75
CA CYS A 233 6.55 -6.53 16.63
C CYS A 233 6.21 -5.09 16.99
N HIS A 234 6.52 -4.15 16.09
CA HIS A 234 6.09 -2.77 16.23
C HIS A 234 4.70 -2.57 15.62
N VAL A 235 3.81 -1.91 16.34
CA VAL A 235 2.46 -1.58 15.86
C VAL A 235 2.37 -0.07 15.72
N GLU A 236 2.05 0.39 14.51
CA GLU A 236 1.92 1.81 14.19
C GLU A 236 0.45 2.21 14.10
N ASN A 237 0.01 3.13 14.95
CA ASN A 237 -1.34 3.69 14.91
C ASN A 237 -1.28 5.19 14.65
N THR A 238 -2.10 5.69 13.74
CA THR A 238 -2.09 7.09 13.32
C THR A 238 -3.41 7.79 13.66
N LEU A 239 -3.34 8.97 14.28
CA LEU A 239 -4.49 9.77 14.68
C LEU A 239 -4.38 11.20 14.15
N PRO A 240 -5.39 11.74 13.42
CA PRO A 240 -6.57 11.03 12.90
C PRO A 240 -6.18 9.98 11.85
N ARG A 241 -7.09 9.05 11.53
CA ARG A 241 -6.80 7.88 10.68
C ARG A 241 -6.10 8.24 9.35
N PRO A 242 -5.23 7.35 8.82
CA PRO A 242 -4.35 7.64 7.68
C PRO A 242 -5.04 8.19 6.41
N GLY A 243 -6.31 7.83 6.16
CA GLY A 243 -7.06 8.31 4.99
C GLY A 243 -7.38 9.80 5.00
N ALA A 244 -7.40 10.43 6.18
CA ALA A 244 -7.79 11.82 6.37
C ALA A 244 -6.61 12.78 6.62
N TYR A 245 -5.40 12.25 6.84
CA TYR A 245 -4.29 13.04 7.38
C TYR A 245 -3.11 13.24 6.41
N TYR A 246 -2.72 14.50 6.21
CA TYR A 246 -1.63 14.90 5.32
C TYR A 246 -0.67 15.86 6.04
N ASN A 247 0.31 15.33 6.78
CA ASN A 247 1.37 16.16 7.35
C ASN A 247 2.72 15.42 7.38
N LEU A 248 3.81 16.16 7.52
CA LEU A 248 5.17 15.61 7.60
C LEU A 248 5.74 15.79 9.02
N PHE A 249 6.34 14.73 9.56
CA PHE A 249 7.05 14.82 10.83
C PHE A 249 8.31 15.68 10.68
N GLY A 250 8.55 16.60 11.63
CA GLY A 250 9.70 17.51 11.59
C GLY A 250 9.46 18.85 10.88
N LEU A 251 8.27 19.11 10.31
CA LEU A 251 7.97 20.38 9.62
C LEU A 251 8.26 21.66 10.41
N PRO A 252 7.94 21.77 11.71
CA PRO A 252 8.23 22.98 12.48
C PRO A 252 9.72 23.31 12.59
N LEU A 253 10.59 22.32 12.38
CA LEU A 253 12.03 22.48 12.48
C LEU A 253 12.64 23.07 11.20
N ILE A 254 11.87 23.11 10.12
CA ILE A 254 12.32 23.64 8.83
C ILE A 254 12.29 25.16 8.84
N SER A 255 13.44 25.77 8.58
CA SER A 255 13.60 27.20 8.40
C SER A 255 13.40 27.60 6.95
N ARG A 256 12.89 28.82 6.69
CA ARG A 256 12.75 29.37 5.31
C ARG A 256 14.09 29.53 4.56
N ARG A 257 15.22 29.40 5.26
CA ARG A 257 16.57 29.50 4.70
C ARG A 257 17.09 28.15 4.21
N ASP A 258 16.42 27.06 4.59
CA ASP A 258 16.86 25.71 4.26
C ASP A 258 16.61 25.42 2.78
N THR A 259 17.69 25.13 2.06
CA THR A 259 17.64 24.85 0.61
C THR A 259 17.69 23.37 0.29
N GLU A 260 18.01 22.54 1.28
CA GLU A 260 18.13 21.10 1.17
C GLU A 260 17.40 20.38 2.29
N VAL A 261 16.86 19.20 1.98
CA VAL A 261 16.13 18.35 2.94
C VAL A 261 16.39 16.88 2.65
N VAL A 262 16.38 16.08 3.71
CA VAL A 262 16.40 14.61 3.61
C VAL A 262 15.03 14.06 4.02
N LEU A 263 14.41 13.26 3.14
CA LEU A 263 13.14 12.59 3.41
C LEU A 263 13.36 11.12 3.81
N THR A 264 12.75 10.72 4.92
CA THR A 264 12.77 9.35 5.44
C THR A 264 11.39 8.69 5.40
N GLY A 265 11.37 7.36 5.42
CA GLY A 265 10.14 6.58 5.51
C GLY A 265 9.59 6.45 6.93
N ARG A 266 10.41 6.65 7.96
CA ARG A 266 10.02 6.51 9.38
C ARG A 266 10.52 7.69 10.21
N GLU A 267 9.80 7.95 11.29
CA GLU A 267 10.08 9.03 12.24
C GLU A 267 11.39 8.81 12.99
N LEU A 268 11.69 7.57 13.41
CA LEU A 268 12.94 7.23 14.10
C LEU A 268 14.18 7.49 13.24
N ASP A 269 14.09 7.17 11.95
CA ASP A 269 15.15 7.42 10.98
C ASP A 269 15.40 8.93 10.80
N ALA A 270 14.35 9.77 10.86
CA ALA A 270 14.48 11.22 10.80
C ALA A 270 15.22 11.80 12.02
N LEU A 271 14.98 11.24 13.22
CA LEU A 271 15.67 11.65 14.45
C LEU A 271 17.17 11.36 14.36
N ALA A 272 17.53 10.13 13.95
CA ALA A 272 18.92 9.70 13.82
C ALA A 272 19.69 10.56 12.81
N LEU A 273 19.09 10.84 11.64
CA LEU A 273 19.70 11.70 10.63
C LEU A 273 19.90 13.13 11.10
N HIS A 274 18.90 13.71 11.78
CA HIS A 274 19.01 15.07 12.28
C HIS A 274 20.15 15.20 13.28
N GLN A 275 20.24 14.25 14.22
CA GLN A 275 21.29 14.23 15.23
C GLN A 275 22.69 14.12 14.62
N ALA A 276 22.85 13.25 13.62
CA ALA A 276 24.16 12.96 13.05
C ALA A 276 24.64 13.99 12.03
N THR A 277 23.72 14.61 11.28
CA THR A 277 24.06 15.48 10.15
C THR A 277 23.75 16.96 10.39
N GLY A 278 22.84 17.25 11.33
CA GLY A 278 22.31 18.60 11.54
C GLY A 278 21.43 19.11 10.40
N LEU A 279 21.18 18.31 9.36
CA LEU A 279 20.39 18.71 8.22
C LEU A 279 18.88 18.73 8.56
N PRO A 280 18.10 19.54 7.84
CA PRO A 280 16.65 19.47 7.89
C PRO A 280 16.18 18.09 7.41
N THR A 281 15.47 17.37 8.29
CA THR A 281 14.97 16.01 8.02
C THR A 281 13.46 15.97 8.21
N LEU A 282 12.75 15.29 7.31
CA LEU A 282 11.31 15.10 7.38
C LEU A 282 10.97 13.62 7.19
N ALA A 283 10.01 13.11 7.96
CA ALA A 283 9.48 11.76 7.74
C ALA A 283 8.13 11.79 7.04
N LEU A 284 7.94 10.86 6.10
CA LEU A 284 6.68 10.68 5.39
C LEU A 284 5.64 9.98 6.28
N PRO A 285 4.38 10.45 6.30
CA PRO A 285 3.35 9.90 7.21
C PRO A 285 3.02 8.43 6.91
N ARG A 286 3.07 8.03 5.63
CA ARG A 286 2.80 6.67 5.16
C ARG A 286 4.05 5.94 4.66
N GLY A 287 5.23 6.39 5.10
CA GLY A 287 6.51 5.81 4.73
C GLY A 287 6.70 5.59 3.23
N ILE A 288 6.91 4.33 2.83
CA ILE A 288 7.12 3.93 1.43
C ILE A 288 5.82 3.70 0.65
N SER A 289 4.66 3.69 1.31
CA SER A 289 3.40 3.32 0.68
C SER A 289 2.85 4.42 -0.21
N CYS A 290 2.90 5.69 0.21
CA CYS A 290 2.39 6.79 -0.61
C CYS A 290 3.00 8.15 -0.20
N LEU A 291 3.28 8.99 -1.20
CA LEU A 291 3.57 10.41 -1.10
C LEU A 291 2.37 11.23 -1.62
N PRO A 292 1.49 11.72 -0.73
CA PRO A 292 0.32 12.49 -1.12
C PRO A 292 0.68 13.82 -1.81
N PRO A 293 0.03 14.19 -2.92
CA PRO A 293 0.27 15.47 -3.59
C PRO A 293 0.06 16.71 -2.72
N ALA A 294 -0.81 16.62 -1.70
CA ALA A 294 -1.02 17.69 -0.71
C ALA A 294 0.26 18.10 0.04
N LEU A 295 1.28 17.23 0.08
CA LEU A 295 2.56 17.51 0.74
C LEU A 295 3.59 18.19 -0.18
N LEU A 296 3.39 18.16 -1.50
CA LEU A 296 4.34 18.72 -2.47
C LEU A 296 4.58 20.23 -2.29
N PRO A 297 3.56 21.06 -1.97
CA PRO A 297 3.79 22.48 -1.67
C PRO A 297 4.80 22.73 -0.55
N TYR A 298 4.83 21.90 0.49
CA TYR A 298 5.79 22.06 1.60
C TYR A 298 7.22 21.70 1.20
N LEU A 299 7.37 20.88 0.16
CA LEU A 299 8.66 20.43 -0.38
C LEU A 299 9.17 21.35 -1.52
N GLU A 300 8.37 22.32 -1.93
CA GLU A 300 8.65 23.19 -3.07
C GLU A 300 9.81 24.17 -2.81
N GLN A 301 10.03 24.57 -1.56
CA GLN A 301 11.12 25.49 -1.17
C GLN A 301 12.53 24.88 -1.36
N PHE A 302 12.64 23.55 -1.38
CA PHE A 302 13.93 22.87 -1.42
C PHE A 302 14.45 22.72 -2.85
N LYS A 303 15.67 23.19 -3.07
CA LYS A 303 16.42 23.05 -4.33
C LYS A 303 17.01 21.66 -4.49
N ARG A 304 17.28 20.96 -3.38
CA ARG A 304 17.83 19.59 -3.35
C ARG A 304 17.05 18.75 -2.35
N ILE A 305 16.54 17.60 -2.81
CA ILE A 305 15.81 16.65 -1.98
C ILE A 305 16.52 15.30 -2.02
N THR A 306 16.99 14.82 -0.89
CA THR A 306 17.58 13.48 -0.79
C THR A 306 16.57 12.50 -0.22
N LEU A 307 16.27 11.41 -0.94
CA LEU A 307 15.35 10.37 -0.50
C LEU A 307 16.15 9.21 0.10
N TRP A 308 15.94 8.93 1.38
CA TRP A 308 16.51 7.78 2.09
C TRP A 308 15.40 7.06 2.86
N LEU A 309 14.62 6.26 2.12
CA LEU A 309 13.36 5.71 2.64
C LEU A 309 13.52 4.38 3.37
N GLY A 310 14.62 3.66 3.17
CA GLY A 310 14.87 2.36 3.78
C GLY A 310 16.05 1.62 3.14
N GLU A 311 16.16 0.33 3.44
CA GLU A 311 17.25 -0.55 2.98
C GLU A 311 16.79 -1.65 2.00
N ASP A 312 15.52 -1.66 1.65
CA ASP A 312 14.96 -2.68 0.75
C ASP A 312 14.78 -2.14 -0.67
N LEU A 313 14.75 -3.04 -1.66
CA LEU A 313 14.45 -2.72 -3.05
C LEU A 313 13.08 -2.04 -3.18
N ARG A 314 12.10 -2.41 -2.34
CA ARG A 314 10.80 -1.73 -2.26
C ARG A 314 10.93 -0.24 -1.92
N ALA A 315 11.81 0.10 -0.98
CA ALA A 315 12.07 1.49 -0.60
C ALA A 315 12.79 2.25 -1.71
N TRP A 316 13.71 1.57 -2.42
CA TRP A 316 14.38 2.12 -3.61
C TRP A 316 13.41 2.44 -4.75
N GLU A 317 12.49 1.52 -5.05
CA GLU A 317 11.43 1.73 -6.04
C GLU A 317 10.49 2.87 -5.65
N ALA A 318 10.07 2.93 -4.38
CA ALA A 318 9.25 4.01 -3.85
C ALA A 318 9.98 5.36 -3.99
N ALA A 319 11.28 5.41 -3.70
CA ALA A 319 12.08 6.61 -3.85
C ALA A 319 12.13 7.08 -5.32
N LYS A 320 12.28 6.16 -6.29
CA LYS A 320 12.19 6.48 -7.72
C LYS A 320 10.80 7.02 -8.11
N LEU A 321 9.73 6.43 -7.57
CA LEU A 321 8.36 6.88 -7.83
C LEU A 321 8.12 8.29 -7.28
N PHE A 322 8.52 8.54 -6.03
CA PHE A 322 8.39 9.84 -5.37
C PHE A 322 9.23 10.91 -6.04
N ALA A 323 10.42 10.57 -6.55
CA ALA A 323 11.24 11.49 -7.33
C ALA A 323 10.56 11.95 -8.62
N ARG A 324 9.71 11.12 -9.26
CA ARG A 324 8.92 11.54 -10.43
C ARG A 324 7.94 12.66 -10.07
N LYS A 325 7.30 12.60 -8.89
CA LYS A 325 6.39 13.65 -8.39
C LYS A 325 7.15 14.91 -7.98
N LEU A 326 8.32 14.75 -7.39
CA LEU A 326 9.14 15.84 -6.85
C LEU A 326 10.08 16.48 -7.88
N ASN A 327 9.94 16.19 -9.18
CA ASN A 327 10.88 16.55 -10.24
C ASN A 327 12.26 15.87 -10.07
N PRO A 328 12.58 14.85 -10.90
CA PRO A 328 13.81 14.05 -10.75
C PRO A 328 15.10 14.87 -10.74
N LYS A 329 15.15 16.03 -11.42
CA LYS A 329 16.36 16.85 -11.54
C LYS A 329 16.88 17.38 -10.20
N ARG A 330 16.01 17.52 -9.19
CA ARG A 330 16.40 17.97 -7.84
C ARG A 330 16.49 16.83 -6.81
N CYS A 331 16.19 15.61 -7.23
CA CYS A 331 16.14 14.46 -6.34
C CYS A 331 17.45 13.66 -6.40
N SER A 332 18.00 13.38 -5.24
CA SER A 332 19.06 12.41 -5.03
C SER A 332 18.51 11.22 -4.26
N LEU A 333 18.89 10.00 -4.64
CA LEU A 333 18.39 8.76 -4.07
C LEU A 333 19.54 8.04 -3.37
N VAL A 334 19.34 7.68 -2.10
CA VAL A 334 20.26 6.79 -1.39
C VAL A 334 19.90 5.35 -1.74
N ARG A 335 20.89 4.58 -2.17
CA ARG A 335 20.69 3.20 -2.58
C ARG A 335 20.71 2.27 -1.36
N PRO A 336 19.88 1.22 -1.32
CA PRO A 336 20.07 0.13 -0.37
C PRO A 336 21.31 -0.72 -0.72
N SER A 337 22.19 -0.96 0.25
CA SER A 337 23.30 -1.92 0.13
C SER A 337 23.76 -2.38 1.51
N ASP A 338 24.58 -3.43 1.59
CA ASP A 338 25.15 -3.92 2.86
C ASP A 338 25.94 -2.84 3.62
N GLN A 339 26.42 -1.82 2.91
CA GLN A 339 27.12 -0.65 3.46
C GLN A 339 26.20 0.56 3.70
N GLN A 340 24.97 0.53 3.19
CA GLN A 340 23.95 1.59 3.27
C GLN A 340 22.67 1.01 3.87
N LEU A 341 22.75 0.74 5.17
CA LEU A 341 21.64 0.30 6.02
C LEU A 341 20.62 1.43 6.22
N ARG A 342 19.51 1.12 6.90
CA ARG A 342 18.57 2.15 7.38
C ARG A 342 19.28 3.25 8.17
N PRO A 343 18.79 4.51 8.14
CA PRO A 343 19.46 5.61 8.80
C PRO A 343 19.72 5.40 10.30
N LEU A 344 18.74 4.89 11.05
CA LEU A 344 18.91 4.58 12.47
C LEU A 344 19.98 3.50 12.68
N GLU A 345 19.94 2.42 11.92
CA GLU A 345 20.88 1.29 12.04
C GLU A 345 22.30 1.67 11.63
N ALA A 346 22.43 2.45 10.55
CA ALA A 346 23.71 3.00 10.11
C ALA A 346 24.31 3.92 11.19
N PHE A 347 23.47 4.72 11.88
CA PHE A 347 23.89 5.54 13.00
C PHE A 347 24.34 4.67 14.20
N SER A 348 23.59 3.62 14.55
CA SER A 348 23.94 2.67 15.61
C SER A 348 25.28 1.96 15.37
N ARG A 349 25.61 1.65 14.12
CA ARG A 349 26.89 1.02 13.73
C ARG A 349 28.05 2.01 13.58
N GLY A 350 27.82 3.30 13.85
CA GLY A 350 28.86 4.35 13.73
C GLY A 350 29.25 4.67 12.29
N LEU A 351 28.42 4.33 11.30
CA LEU A 351 28.66 4.69 9.90
C LEU A 351 28.50 6.20 9.69
N SER A 352 29.32 6.77 8.81
CA SER A 352 29.27 8.20 8.52
C SER A 352 28.09 8.52 7.58
N LEU A 353 26.96 8.90 8.16
CA LEU A 353 25.73 9.28 7.44
C LEU A 353 25.97 10.41 6.43
N THR A 354 26.86 11.37 6.73
CA THR A 354 27.22 12.46 5.81
C THR A 354 27.93 11.98 4.55
N LYS A 355 28.76 10.94 4.63
CA LYS A 355 29.38 10.31 3.46
C LYS A 355 28.35 9.61 2.59
N ILE A 356 27.39 8.90 3.21
CA ILE A 356 26.30 8.21 2.51
C ILE A 356 25.43 9.21 1.75
N LEU A 357 25.05 10.33 2.38
CA LEU A 357 24.27 11.39 1.72
C LEU A 357 25.01 12.03 0.54
N ARG A 358 26.33 12.19 0.63
CA ARG A 358 27.15 12.72 -0.49
C ARG A 358 27.28 11.73 -1.64
N ALA A 359 27.17 10.43 -1.37
CA ALA A 359 27.20 9.37 -2.37
C ALA A 359 25.83 9.11 -3.03
N ALA A 360 24.78 9.83 -2.64
CA ALA A 360 23.44 9.66 -3.19
C ALA A 360 23.40 9.93 -4.70
N LEU A 361 22.70 9.08 -5.44
CA LEU A 361 22.66 9.09 -6.91
C LEU A 361 21.59 10.06 -7.41
N PRO A 362 21.84 10.87 -8.47
CA PRO A 362 20.80 11.69 -9.07
C PRO A 362 19.70 10.84 -9.70
N ALA A 363 18.44 11.25 -9.57
CA ALA A 363 17.32 10.58 -10.24
C ALA A 363 17.40 10.85 -11.76
N GLY A 364 17.81 9.83 -12.54
CA GLY A 364 18.34 9.94 -13.91
C GLY A 364 17.38 10.35 -15.05
N HIS A 365 17.91 10.31 -16.29
CA HIS A 365 17.28 10.74 -17.55
C HIS A 365 16.64 9.56 -18.33
N LYS A 366 15.58 9.82 -19.12
CA LYS A 366 14.57 8.81 -19.53
C LYS A 366 14.82 8.01 -20.82
N SER A 367 15.77 8.37 -21.67
CA SER A 367 15.68 7.92 -23.08
C SER A 367 16.73 6.90 -23.55
N ILE A 368 17.97 6.94 -23.04
CA ILE A 368 19.05 6.00 -23.40
C ILE A 368 19.97 5.86 -22.20
N ILE A 369 20.26 4.62 -21.79
CA ILE A 369 21.15 4.30 -20.66
C ILE A 369 22.20 3.30 -21.09
N SER A 370 23.42 3.44 -20.57
CA SER A 370 24.53 2.50 -20.84
C SER A 370 24.60 1.41 -19.76
N PHE A 371 25.20 0.25 -20.08
CA PHE A 371 25.44 -0.77 -19.05
C PHE A 371 26.25 -0.23 -17.87
N ARG A 372 27.14 0.76 -18.08
CA ARG A 372 27.86 1.41 -16.97
C ARG A 372 26.92 2.06 -15.94
N GLN A 373 25.78 2.59 -16.39
CA GLN A 373 24.76 3.18 -15.51
C GLN A 373 23.87 2.11 -14.87
N LEU A 374 23.64 0.99 -15.58
CA LEU A 374 22.82 -0.13 -15.12
C LEU A 374 23.59 -1.13 -14.23
N ARG A 375 24.92 -1.19 -14.33
CA ARG A 375 25.77 -2.22 -13.72
C ARG A 375 25.44 -2.43 -12.25
N GLU A 376 25.32 -1.32 -11.55
CA GLU A 376 25.01 -1.29 -10.14
C GLU A 376 23.59 -1.82 -9.89
N GLU A 377 22.58 -1.33 -10.61
CA GLU A 377 21.20 -1.82 -10.50
C GLU A 377 21.08 -3.32 -10.78
N VAL A 378 21.71 -3.81 -11.85
CA VAL A 378 21.76 -5.23 -12.21
C VAL A 378 22.39 -6.05 -11.09
N PHE A 379 23.51 -5.60 -10.51
CA PHE A 379 24.10 -6.27 -9.35
C PHE A 379 23.14 -6.31 -8.15
N GLY A 380 22.40 -5.22 -7.92
CA GLY A 380 21.41 -5.14 -6.84
C GLY A 380 20.26 -6.13 -7.02
N GLU A 381 19.78 -6.29 -8.25
CA GLU A 381 18.73 -7.27 -8.57
C GLU A 381 19.25 -8.70 -8.40
N LEU A 382 20.47 -8.99 -8.89
CA LEU A 382 21.10 -10.31 -8.74
C LEU A 382 21.41 -10.66 -7.28
N ALA A 383 21.77 -9.68 -6.45
CA ALA A 383 22.00 -9.89 -5.03
C ALA A 383 20.70 -10.11 -4.25
N ASN A 384 19.59 -9.51 -4.69
CA ASN A 384 18.31 -9.51 -3.98
C ASN A 384 17.22 -10.25 -4.76
N VAL A 385 17.52 -11.46 -5.24
CA VAL A 385 16.62 -12.28 -6.08
C VAL A 385 15.22 -12.43 -5.48
N GLU A 386 15.13 -12.63 -4.16
CA GLU A 386 13.84 -12.78 -3.47
C GLU A 386 12.99 -11.50 -3.48
N GLN A 387 13.62 -10.32 -3.44
CA GLN A 387 12.90 -9.05 -3.49
C GLN A 387 12.46 -8.71 -4.93
N VAL A 388 13.29 -9.07 -5.92
CA VAL A 388 12.99 -8.93 -7.35
C VAL A 388 11.81 -9.82 -7.76
N ALA A 389 11.67 -10.99 -7.14
CA ALA A 389 10.53 -11.87 -7.35
C ALA A 389 9.16 -11.22 -7.05
N GLY A 390 9.15 -10.10 -6.32
CA GLY A 390 7.97 -9.30 -6.03
C GLY A 390 7.34 -9.62 -4.67
N VAL A 391 6.08 -9.25 -4.50
CA VAL A 391 5.32 -9.51 -3.26
C VAL A 391 4.75 -10.93 -3.32
N LYS A 392 5.22 -11.82 -2.44
CA LYS A 392 4.73 -13.21 -2.36
C LYS A 392 3.33 -13.23 -1.74
N TRP A 393 2.42 -14.03 -2.28
CA TRP A 393 1.09 -14.21 -1.69
C TRP A 393 1.15 -15.07 -0.42
N ALA A 394 0.69 -14.57 0.72
CA ALA A 394 0.74 -15.33 1.97
C ALA A 394 -0.29 -16.47 1.97
N ARG A 395 -1.49 -16.20 1.45
CA ARG A 395 -2.60 -17.17 1.36
C ARG A 395 -2.44 -18.19 0.23
N PHE A 396 -1.58 -17.93 -0.76
CA PHE A 396 -1.38 -18.81 -1.91
C PHE A 396 0.10 -19.23 -2.12
N PRO A 397 0.68 -20.08 -1.25
CA PRO A 397 2.07 -20.51 -1.37
C PRO A 397 2.40 -21.27 -2.66
N GLU A 398 1.48 -22.09 -3.17
CA GLU A 398 1.68 -22.83 -4.44
C GLU A 398 1.77 -21.87 -5.63
N MET A 399 1.04 -20.76 -5.59
CA MET A 399 1.12 -19.72 -6.62
C MET A 399 2.49 -19.04 -6.62
N ASN A 400 3.11 -18.85 -5.44
CA ASN A 400 4.47 -18.35 -5.34
C ASN A 400 5.51 -19.31 -5.95
N LYS A 401 5.28 -20.63 -5.96
CA LYS A 401 6.23 -21.55 -6.58
C LYS A 401 6.31 -21.35 -8.09
N LEU A 402 5.15 -21.09 -8.70
CA LEU A 402 5.01 -20.89 -10.13
C LEU A 402 5.38 -19.44 -10.50
N LEU A 403 4.68 -18.45 -9.96
CA LEU A 403 4.86 -17.04 -10.34
C LEU A 403 6.02 -16.34 -9.62
N LYS A 404 6.60 -16.93 -8.58
CA LYS A 404 7.59 -16.34 -7.64
C LYS A 404 7.07 -15.18 -6.77
N GLY A 405 6.17 -14.34 -7.30
CA GLY A 405 5.53 -13.24 -6.59
C GLY A 405 4.86 -12.23 -7.52
N HIS A 406 4.19 -11.24 -6.94
CA HIS A 406 3.54 -10.14 -7.63
C HIS A 406 4.54 -9.03 -7.95
N ARG A 407 4.81 -8.79 -9.24
CA ARG A 407 5.77 -7.77 -9.69
C ARG A 407 5.08 -6.58 -10.33
N LYS A 408 5.60 -5.39 -10.09
CA LYS A 408 5.13 -4.16 -10.73
C LYS A 408 5.50 -4.15 -12.22
N GLY A 409 4.74 -3.40 -13.01
CA GLY A 409 4.98 -3.27 -14.44
C GLY A 409 4.53 -4.46 -15.29
N GLU A 410 4.01 -5.52 -14.67
CA GLU A 410 3.49 -6.70 -15.37
C GLU A 410 2.00 -6.59 -15.72
N LEU A 411 1.59 -7.31 -16.77
CA LEU A 411 0.20 -7.52 -17.14
C LEU A 411 -0.18 -8.99 -16.89
N THR A 412 -1.11 -9.23 -15.97
CA THR A 412 -1.68 -10.56 -15.73
C THR A 412 -3.07 -10.66 -16.34
N VAL A 413 -3.28 -11.62 -17.23
CA VAL A 413 -4.61 -11.96 -17.75
C VAL A 413 -5.20 -13.09 -16.92
N PHE A 414 -6.40 -12.87 -16.39
CA PHE A 414 -7.16 -13.86 -15.64
C PHE A 414 -8.43 -14.24 -16.39
N THR A 415 -8.62 -15.54 -16.61
CA THR A 415 -9.79 -16.05 -17.33
C THR A 415 -10.37 -17.29 -16.64
N GLY A 416 -11.59 -17.67 -17.01
CA GLY A 416 -12.29 -18.82 -16.45
C GLY A 416 -13.78 -18.81 -16.80
N PRO A 417 -14.47 -19.96 -16.71
CA PRO A 417 -15.88 -20.08 -17.07
C PRO A 417 -16.77 -19.10 -16.31
N THR A 418 -17.95 -18.79 -16.86
CA THR A 418 -18.94 -17.98 -16.14
C THR A 418 -19.38 -18.72 -14.87
N GLY A 419 -19.46 -18.01 -13.75
CA GLY A 419 -19.83 -18.60 -12.46
C GLY A 419 -18.72 -19.40 -11.75
N SER A 420 -17.50 -19.49 -12.29
CA SER A 420 -16.39 -20.24 -11.65
C SER A 420 -15.84 -19.59 -10.37
N GLY A 421 -16.21 -18.35 -10.08
CA GLY A 421 -15.74 -17.59 -8.91
C GLY A 421 -14.54 -16.65 -9.19
N LYS A 422 -14.37 -16.18 -10.43
CA LYS A 422 -13.26 -15.30 -10.84
C LYS A 422 -13.10 -14.07 -9.93
N THR A 423 -14.14 -13.26 -9.82
CA THR A 423 -14.12 -12.05 -9.00
C THR A 423 -13.86 -12.36 -7.53
N THR A 424 -14.41 -13.47 -7.00
CA THR A 424 -14.19 -13.93 -5.62
C THR A 424 -12.74 -14.35 -5.38
N PHE A 425 -12.08 -14.99 -6.36
CA PHE A 425 -10.67 -15.35 -6.26
C PHE A 425 -9.78 -14.11 -6.33
N ILE A 426 -10.04 -13.22 -7.29
CA ILE A 426 -9.26 -12.00 -7.45
C ILE A 426 -9.44 -11.06 -6.25
N SER A 427 -10.62 -11.01 -5.63
CA SER A 427 -10.86 -10.23 -4.42
C SER A 427 -9.97 -10.69 -3.26
N GLU A 428 -9.83 -12.01 -3.06
CA GLU A 428 -8.93 -12.57 -2.04
C GLU A 428 -7.45 -12.39 -2.39
N TYR A 429 -7.09 -12.63 -3.66
CA TYR A 429 -5.76 -12.38 -4.21
C TYR A 429 -5.30 -10.93 -4.00
N ALA A 430 -6.18 -9.97 -4.24
CA ALA A 430 -5.91 -8.56 -4.09
C ALA A 430 -5.82 -8.16 -2.61
N LEU A 431 -6.71 -8.70 -1.78
CA LEU A 431 -6.73 -8.45 -0.35
C LEU A 431 -5.44 -8.90 0.32
N ASP A 432 -4.93 -10.09 -0.04
CA ASP A 432 -3.65 -10.61 0.47
C ASP A 432 -2.48 -9.68 0.16
N LEU A 433 -2.47 -9.06 -1.04
CA LEU A 433 -1.48 -8.06 -1.42
C LEU A 433 -1.67 -6.73 -0.66
N CYS A 434 -2.92 -6.28 -0.48
CA CYS A 434 -3.23 -5.06 0.27
C CYS A 434 -2.77 -5.15 1.73
N MET A 435 -2.96 -6.32 2.36
CA MET A 435 -2.48 -6.62 3.72
C MET A 435 -0.95 -6.52 3.85
N GLN A 436 -0.22 -6.68 2.74
CA GLN A 436 1.23 -6.54 2.67
C GLN A 436 1.68 -5.14 2.20
N GLY A 437 0.75 -4.17 2.13
CA GLY A 437 1.03 -2.78 1.76
C GLY A 437 1.05 -2.49 0.26
N VAL A 438 0.47 -3.37 -0.57
CA VAL A 438 0.33 -3.09 -2.02
C VAL A 438 -0.91 -2.23 -2.26
N ASN A 439 -0.70 -0.97 -2.63
CA ASN A 439 -1.79 -0.05 -2.98
C ASN A 439 -2.53 -0.53 -4.23
N THR A 440 -3.78 -0.97 -4.06
CA THR A 440 -4.57 -1.63 -5.09
C THR A 440 -5.81 -0.81 -5.46
N LEU A 441 -6.05 -0.64 -6.76
CA LEU A 441 -7.25 0.01 -7.31
C LEU A 441 -8.13 -1.02 -8.03
N TRP A 442 -9.40 -1.07 -7.66
CA TRP A 442 -10.43 -1.90 -8.27
C TRP A 442 -11.28 -1.11 -9.27
N GLY A 443 -11.24 -1.50 -10.54
CA GLY A 443 -12.24 -1.15 -11.54
C GLY A 443 -13.23 -2.30 -11.70
N SER A 444 -14.27 -2.34 -10.86
CA SER A 444 -15.34 -3.34 -10.96
C SER A 444 -16.49 -2.78 -11.79
N PHE A 445 -16.56 -3.21 -13.05
CA PHE A 445 -17.58 -2.77 -14.00
C PHE A 445 -18.81 -3.70 -14.00
N GLU A 446 -18.65 -4.94 -13.52
CA GLU A 446 -19.71 -5.94 -13.44
C GLU A 446 -20.48 -5.91 -12.11
N ILE A 447 -19.78 -5.66 -10.99
CA ILE A 447 -20.33 -5.76 -9.63
C ILE A 447 -20.28 -4.39 -8.97
N ASN A 448 -21.36 -4.01 -8.27
CA ASN A 448 -21.38 -2.80 -7.45
C ASN A 448 -20.32 -2.86 -6.33
N ASN A 449 -19.57 -1.76 -6.13
CA ASN A 449 -18.54 -1.62 -5.10
C ASN A 449 -18.99 -2.04 -3.70
N VAL A 450 -20.23 -1.76 -3.29
CA VAL A 450 -20.74 -2.18 -1.96
C VAL A 450 -20.73 -3.70 -1.83
N ARG A 451 -21.13 -4.41 -2.88
CA ARG A 451 -21.15 -5.88 -2.89
C ARG A 451 -19.73 -6.44 -2.93
N LEU A 452 -18.83 -5.83 -3.71
CA LEU A 452 -17.42 -6.22 -3.75
C LEU A 452 -16.74 -6.02 -2.38
N ALA A 453 -16.92 -4.85 -1.76
CA ALA A 453 -16.39 -4.54 -0.44
C ALA A 453 -16.92 -5.49 0.63
N LYS A 454 -18.21 -5.84 0.59
CA LYS A 454 -18.79 -6.87 1.47
C LYS A 454 -18.08 -8.22 1.33
N ILE A 455 -17.79 -8.67 0.10
CA ILE A 455 -17.06 -9.92 -0.15
C ILE A 455 -15.65 -9.83 0.43
N MET A 456 -14.92 -8.75 0.12
CA MET A 456 -13.55 -8.55 0.61
C MET A 456 -13.49 -8.48 2.14
N LEU A 457 -14.43 -7.78 2.78
CA LEU A 457 -14.52 -7.68 4.24
C LEU A 457 -14.78 -9.05 4.88
N THR A 458 -15.65 -9.85 4.27
CA THR A 458 -15.91 -11.24 4.71
C THR A 458 -14.66 -12.12 4.59
N GLN A 459 -13.92 -11.98 3.47
CA GLN A 459 -12.66 -12.69 3.24
C GLN A 459 -11.53 -12.21 4.17
N PHE A 460 -11.59 -10.96 4.62
CA PHE A 460 -10.62 -10.35 5.54
C PHE A 460 -10.83 -10.84 6.97
N ALA A 461 -12.08 -10.87 7.44
CA ALA A 461 -12.43 -11.38 8.76
C ALA A 461 -12.31 -12.91 8.89
N MET A 462 -12.16 -13.63 7.77
CA MET A 462 -12.08 -15.11 7.74
C MET A 462 -13.29 -15.80 8.39
N GLY A 463 -14.45 -15.14 8.38
CA GLY A 463 -15.62 -15.57 9.12
C GLY A 463 -16.93 -15.06 8.52
N HIS A 464 -18.05 -15.55 9.02
CA HIS A 464 -19.37 -15.23 8.50
C HIS A 464 -19.93 -13.95 9.15
N LEU A 465 -19.43 -12.80 8.69
CA LEU A 465 -19.78 -11.47 9.21
C LEU A 465 -21.29 -11.18 9.24
N GLU A 466 -22.08 -11.77 8.34
CA GLU A 466 -23.55 -11.58 8.34
C GLU A 466 -24.21 -12.12 9.62
N VAL A 467 -23.57 -13.08 10.29
CA VAL A 467 -24.07 -13.66 11.56
C VAL A 467 -23.41 -12.96 12.76
N GLN A 468 -22.21 -12.41 12.58
CA GLN A 468 -21.43 -11.74 13.63
C GLN A 468 -21.33 -10.23 13.37
N LEU A 469 -22.48 -9.57 13.20
CA LEU A 469 -22.56 -8.14 12.91
C LEU A 469 -21.99 -7.26 14.04
N GLU A 470 -21.92 -7.78 15.26
CA GLU A 470 -21.31 -7.09 16.40
C GLU A 470 -19.83 -6.75 16.18
N ASN A 471 -19.12 -7.55 15.37
CA ASN A 471 -17.72 -7.33 15.03
C ASN A 471 -17.54 -6.47 13.77
N TYR A 472 -18.62 -5.98 13.16
CA TYR A 472 -18.56 -5.23 11.90
C TYR A 472 -17.66 -4.00 12.02
N ASP A 473 -17.89 -3.14 13.02
CA ASP A 473 -17.14 -1.89 13.17
C ASP A 473 -15.64 -2.17 13.35
N GLU A 474 -15.27 -3.22 14.11
CA GLU A 474 -13.88 -3.60 14.32
C GLU A 474 -13.19 -4.02 13.01
N TRP A 475 -13.84 -4.87 12.22
CA TRP A 475 -13.29 -5.33 10.94
C TRP A 475 -13.31 -4.24 9.87
N ALA A 476 -14.35 -3.41 9.86
CA ALA A 476 -14.46 -2.26 8.96
C ALA A 476 -13.32 -1.26 9.24
N ASP A 477 -13.06 -0.95 10.51
CA ASP A 477 -11.95 -0.09 10.92
C ASP A 477 -10.60 -0.62 10.43
N LYS A 478 -10.32 -1.91 10.64
CA LYS A 478 -9.11 -2.56 10.14
C LYS A 478 -9.02 -2.60 8.61
N PHE A 479 -10.17 -2.71 7.94
CA PHE A 479 -10.24 -2.73 6.49
C PHE A 479 -10.01 -1.33 5.89
N GLU A 480 -10.44 -0.26 6.56
CA GLU A 480 -10.17 1.13 6.16
C GLU A 480 -8.68 1.48 6.20
N ASP A 481 -7.90 0.84 7.06
CA ASP A 481 -6.45 1.02 7.13
C ASP A 481 -5.71 0.36 5.94
N LEU A 482 -6.37 -0.55 5.22
CA LEU A 482 -5.81 -1.18 4.02
C LEU A 482 -5.78 -0.19 2.85
N SER A 483 -4.74 -0.28 2.02
CA SER A 483 -4.58 0.58 0.84
C SER A 483 -5.36 0.06 -0.37
N VAL A 484 -6.68 -0.08 -0.21
CA VAL A 484 -7.62 -0.49 -1.27
C VAL A 484 -8.50 0.68 -1.71
N TYR A 485 -8.62 0.88 -3.02
CA TYR A 485 -9.40 1.95 -3.63
C TYR A 485 -10.33 1.38 -4.69
N PHE A 486 -11.49 2.01 -4.92
CA PHE A 486 -12.49 1.57 -5.88
C PHE A 486 -12.81 2.69 -6.88
N MET A 487 -12.85 2.37 -8.18
CA MET A 487 -13.42 3.25 -9.19
C MET A 487 -14.94 3.29 -9.01
N THR A 488 -15.56 4.45 -9.22
CA THR A 488 -17.02 4.61 -9.12
C THR A 488 -17.76 4.21 -10.40
N PHE A 489 -17.08 3.56 -11.34
CA PHE A 489 -17.66 3.14 -12.60
C PHE A 489 -18.52 1.90 -12.41
N HIS A 490 -19.64 1.86 -13.13
CA HIS A 490 -20.51 0.69 -13.22
C HIS A 490 -21.03 0.58 -14.65
N GLY A 491 -21.07 -0.64 -15.18
CA GLY A 491 -21.48 -0.89 -16.57
C GLY A 491 -20.47 -0.39 -17.60
N HIS A 492 -20.97 -0.06 -18.80
CA HIS A 492 -20.11 0.27 -19.94
C HIS A 492 -19.40 1.62 -19.80
N GLN A 493 -18.09 1.64 -20.03
CA GLN A 493 -17.26 2.85 -19.95
C GLN A 493 -16.27 2.96 -21.10
N ASN A 494 -15.93 4.19 -21.46
CA ASN A 494 -14.89 4.46 -22.45
C ASN A 494 -13.50 4.17 -21.87
N ILE A 495 -12.66 3.46 -22.62
CA ILE A 495 -11.28 3.15 -22.23
C ILE A 495 -10.48 4.39 -21.82
N LYS A 496 -10.61 5.50 -22.55
CA LYS A 496 -9.85 6.72 -22.27
C LYS A 496 -10.15 7.23 -20.87
N THR A 497 -11.43 7.29 -20.50
CA THR A 497 -11.88 7.67 -19.15
C THR A 497 -11.31 6.75 -18.08
N VAL A 498 -11.28 5.43 -18.35
CA VAL A 498 -10.72 4.44 -17.43
C VAL A 498 -9.21 4.66 -17.24
N ILE A 499 -8.44 4.81 -18.33
CA ILE A 499 -6.99 5.06 -18.28
C ILE A 499 -6.69 6.38 -17.58
N ASP A 500 -7.42 7.46 -17.88
CA ASP A 500 -7.23 8.77 -17.24
C ASP A 500 -7.50 8.67 -15.72
N THR A 501 -8.52 7.91 -15.32
CA THR A 501 -8.81 7.63 -13.91
C THR A 501 -7.71 6.80 -13.25
N MET A 502 -7.17 5.79 -13.95
CA MET A 502 -6.03 5.00 -13.48
C MET A 502 -4.79 5.87 -13.30
N LEU A 503 -4.47 6.75 -14.26
CA LEU A 503 -3.34 7.68 -14.18
C LEU A 503 -3.50 8.64 -12.99
N HIS A 504 -4.70 9.18 -12.82
CA HIS A 504 -5.02 10.03 -11.67
C HIS A 504 -4.85 9.27 -10.35
N ALA A 505 -5.32 8.03 -10.26
CA ALA A 505 -5.20 7.22 -9.06
C ALA A 505 -3.74 6.85 -8.74
N VAL A 506 -2.93 6.47 -9.74
CA VAL A 506 -1.48 6.25 -9.58
C VAL A 506 -0.82 7.51 -9.05
N TYR A 507 -1.17 8.68 -9.58
CA TYR A 507 -0.60 9.94 -9.12
C TYR A 507 -1.04 10.33 -7.70
N MET A 508 -2.33 10.20 -7.37
CA MET A 508 -2.88 10.65 -6.08
C MET A 508 -2.56 9.68 -4.93
N TYR A 509 -2.68 8.39 -5.19
CA TYR A 509 -2.65 7.34 -4.16
C TYR A 509 -1.46 6.40 -4.29
N ASP A 510 -0.52 6.65 -5.22
CA ASP A 510 0.62 5.76 -5.51
C ASP A 510 0.17 4.31 -5.74
N ILE A 511 -0.92 4.12 -6.50
CA ILE A 511 -1.41 2.79 -6.86
C ILE A 511 -0.33 2.02 -7.60
N THR A 512 -0.03 0.81 -7.14
CA THR A 512 0.97 -0.08 -7.75
C THR A 512 0.36 -1.35 -8.30
N HIS A 513 -0.94 -1.58 -8.08
CA HIS A 513 -1.71 -2.68 -8.62
C HIS A 513 -3.10 -2.19 -9.04
N VAL A 514 -3.52 -2.49 -10.26
CA VAL A 514 -4.86 -2.17 -10.79
C VAL A 514 -5.54 -3.46 -11.22
N ILE A 515 -6.79 -3.64 -10.82
CA ILE A 515 -7.63 -4.76 -11.22
C ILE A 515 -8.77 -4.24 -12.08
N ILE A 516 -8.96 -4.84 -13.25
CA ILE A 516 -10.02 -4.50 -14.19
C ILE A 516 -10.93 -5.72 -14.36
N ASP A 517 -12.13 -5.66 -13.79
CA ASP A 517 -13.12 -6.73 -13.80
C ASP A 517 -14.48 -6.24 -14.33
N ASN A 518 -14.85 -6.45 -15.60
CA ASN A 518 -14.13 -7.18 -16.65
C ASN A 518 -13.86 -6.30 -17.88
N LEU A 519 -12.99 -6.78 -18.78
CA LEU A 519 -12.64 -6.10 -20.03
C LEU A 519 -13.84 -5.81 -20.94
N GLN A 520 -14.83 -6.70 -20.98
CA GLN A 520 -15.96 -6.66 -21.91
C GLN A 520 -16.82 -5.39 -21.73
N PHE A 521 -16.89 -4.83 -20.52
CA PHE A 521 -17.61 -3.58 -20.28
C PHE A 521 -16.98 -2.37 -20.99
N MET A 522 -15.71 -2.44 -21.40
CA MET A 522 -15.02 -1.34 -22.08
C MET A 522 -15.16 -1.36 -23.60
N MET A 523 -15.73 -2.44 -24.16
CA MET A 523 -15.81 -2.65 -25.61
C MET A 523 -17.10 -2.11 -26.24
N GLY A 524 -18.05 -1.62 -25.43
CA GLY A 524 -19.46 -1.45 -25.83
C GLY A 524 -19.89 -0.09 -26.38
N GLN A 525 -19.00 0.89 -26.54
CA GLN A 525 -19.38 2.27 -26.92
C GLN A 525 -18.99 2.70 -28.34
N GLU A 526 -18.13 1.97 -29.04
CA GLU A 526 -17.74 2.34 -30.40
C GLU A 526 -18.68 1.69 -31.44
N GLN A 527 -19.06 2.49 -32.44
CA GLN A 527 -20.06 2.20 -33.45
C GLN A 527 -19.92 0.78 -34.03
N LEU A 528 -21.06 0.13 -34.32
CA LEU A 528 -21.24 -1.24 -34.83
C LEU A 528 -20.41 -1.62 -36.08
N THR A 529 -19.60 -0.71 -36.61
CA THR A 529 -18.76 -0.82 -37.79
C THR A 529 -17.31 -1.25 -37.50
N VAL A 530 -16.82 -1.17 -36.25
CA VAL A 530 -15.43 -1.53 -35.90
C VAL A 530 -15.34 -3.00 -35.47
N ASP A 531 -14.32 -3.72 -35.96
CA ASP A 531 -14.03 -5.09 -35.54
C ASP A 531 -13.78 -5.14 -34.02
N ARG A 532 -14.66 -5.83 -33.29
CA ARG A 532 -14.58 -5.99 -31.83
C ARG A 532 -13.23 -6.58 -31.40
N LEU A 533 -12.60 -7.41 -32.24
CA LEU A 533 -11.28 -7.96 -31.95
C LEU A 533 -10.19 -6.89 -31.98
N ALA A 534 -10.24 -5.97 -32.94
CA ALA A 534 -9.30 -4.86 -33.05
C ALA A 534 -9.43 -3.89 -31.86
N VAL A 535 -10.66 -3.61 -31.42
CA VAL A 535 -10.91 -2.80 -30.22
C VAL A 535 -10.31 -3.46 -28.98
N GLN A 536 -10.51 -4.78 -28.83
CA GLN A 536 -9.94 -5.52 -27.72
C GLN A 536 -8.40 -5.47 -27.70
N ASP A 537 -7.79 -5.62 -28.88
CA ASP A 537 -6.34 -5.56 -29.07
C ASP A 537 -5.74 -4.19 -28.77
N TYR A 538 -6.50 -3.13 -29.05
CA TYR A 538 -6.14 -1.78 -28.66
C TYR A 538 -6.21 -1.62 -27.13
N ILE A 539 -7.29 -2.09 -26.49
CA ILE A 539 -7.45 -1.99 -25.04
C ILE A 539 -6.35 -2.74 -24.29
N VAL A 540 -6.05 -3.99 -24.68
CA VAL A 540 -4.97 -4.79 -24.08
C VAL A 540 -3.62 -4.07 -24.25
N GLY A 541 -3.33 -3.55 -25.45
CA GLY A 541 -2.09 -2.82 -25.71
C GLY A 541 -1.96 -1.55 -24.86
N ALA A 542 -3.06 -0.83 -24.66
CA ALA A 542 -3.09 0.36 -23.82
C ALA A 542 -2.86 0.02 -22.34
N PHE A 543 -3.45 -1.06 -21.82
CA PHE A 543 -3.18 -1.52 -20.46
C PHE A 543 -1.76 -2.06 -20.27
N ARG A 544 -1.21 -2.76 -21.27
CA ARG A 544 0.19 -3.21 -21.25
C ARG A 544 1.14 -2.01 -21.16
N LYS A 545 0.91 -1.02 -22.03
CA LYS A 545 1.68 0.24 -22.02
C LYS A 545 1.55 0.97 -20.68
N PHE A 546 0.32 1.09 -20.16
CA PHE A 546 0.07 1.70 -18.85
C PHE A 546 0.86 1.00 -17.73
N ALA A 547 0.84 -0.33 -17.71
CA ALA A 547 1.54 -1.12 -16.70
C ALA A 547 3.04 -0.80 -16.70
N THR A 548 3.67 -0.86 -17.88
CA THR A 548 5.10 -0.61 -18.06
C THR A 548 5.48 0.85 -17.76
N ASP A 549 4.77 1.83 -18.32
CA ASP A 549 5.12 3.26 -18.18
C ASP A 549 5.02 3.73 -16.72
N ASN A 550 4.03 3.22 -15.99
CA ASN A 550 3.75 3.62 -14.60
C ASN A 550 4.37 2.70 -13.55
N ASN A 551 5.05 1.62 -13.96
CA ASN A 551 5.51 0.56 -13.06
C ASN A 551 4.40 0.09 -12.11
N CYS A 552 3.25 -0.25 -12.70
CA CYS A 552 2.02 -0.63 -12.00
C CYS A 552 1.57 -1.99 -12.55
N HIS A 553 1.28 -2.96 -11.69
CA HIS A 553 0.77 -4.26 -12.15
C HIS A 553 -0.68 -4.12 -12.57
N VAL A 554 -1.06 -4.66 -13.72
CA VAL A 554 -2.47 -4.68 -14.17
C VAL A 554 -2.95 -6.12 -14.22
N THR A 555 -3.97 -6.43 -13.42
CA THR A 555 -4.70 -7.72 -13.48
C THR A 555 -5.98 -7.50 -14.28
N LEU A 556 -6.06 -8.11 -15.46
CA LEU A 556 -7.16 -7.95 -16.40
C LEU A 556 -8.01 -9.22 -16.46
N VAL A 557 -9.30 -9.10 -16.12
CA VAL A 557 -10.26 -10.20 -16.23
C VAL A 557 -10.85 -10.23 -17.63
N ILE A 558 -10.70 -11.36 -18.31
CA ILE A 558 -11.24 -11.60 -19.65
C ILE A 558 -12.06 -12.89 -19.63
N HIS A 559 -13.36 -12.79 -19.89
CA HIS A 559 -14.18 -13.99 -20.12
C HIS A 559 -13.65 -14.80 -21.32
N PRO A 560 -13.70 -16.13 -21.27
CA PRO A 560 -13.33 -16.98 -22.40
C PRO A 560 -14.35 -16.87 -23.55
N ARG A 561 -13.99 -17.38 -24.73
CA ARG A 561 -14.96 -17.62 -25.80
C ARG A 561 -15.99 -18.66 -25.34
N LYS A 562 -17.18 -18.66 -25.95
CA LYS A 562 -18.16 -19.73 -25.71
C LYS A 562 -17.56 -21.03 -26.25
N GLU A 563 -17.04 -21.84 -25.35
CA GLU A 563 -16.58 -23.21 -25.61
C GLU A 563 -17.52 -24.20 -24.90
N ASP A 564 -17.49 -25.47 -25.32
CA ASP A 564 -18.25 -26.53 -24.69
C ASP A 564 -17.89 -26.61 -23.20
N GLU A 565 -18.88 -26.62 -22.30
CA GLU A 565 -18.66 -26.61 -20.84
C GLU A 565 -17.84 -27.80 -20.32
N GLU A 566 -17.71 -28.87 -21.11
CA GLU A 566 -16.97 -30.07 -20.78
C GLU A 566 -15.48 -29.99 -21.16
N ARG A 567 -15.08 -29.03 -22.01
CA ARG A 567 -13.69 -28.88 -22.43
C ARG A 567 -12.90 -28.00 -21.45
N GLU A 568 -11.70 -28.44 -21.15
CA GLU A 568 -10.74 -27.66 -20.37
C GLU A 568 -10.29 -26.44 -21.18
N LEU A 569 -10.33 -25.26 -20.55
CA LEU A 569 -9.92 -24.02 -21.21
C LEU A 569 -8.41 -24.00 -21.42
N GLN A 570 -7.98 -23.60 -22.60
CA GLN A 570 -6.58 -23.39 -22.94
C GLN A 570 -6.28 -21.90 -23.12
N THR A 571 -5.01 -21.55 -23.31
CA THR A 571 -4.62 -20.16 -23.61
C THR A 571 -5.28 -19.64 -24.90
N ALA A 572 -5.58 -20.52 -25.85
CA ALA A 572 -6.33 -20.19 -27.07
C ALA A 572 -7.82 -19.91 -26.83
N SER A 573 -8.36 -20.33 -25.69
CA SER A 573 -9.78 -20.17 -25.33
C SER A 573 -10.12 -18.76 -24.83
N ILE A 574 -9.13 -17.90 -24.61
CA ILE A 574 -9.33 -16.51 -24.18
C ILE A 574 -10.11 -15.76 -25.27
N PHE A 575 -11.18 -15.04 -24.89
CA PHE A 575 -11.94 -14.23 -25.83
C PHE A 575 -11.06 -13.12 -26.41
N GLY A 576 -11.24 -12.83 -27.70
CA GLY A 576 -10.40 -11.87 -28.42
C GLY A 576 -9.33 -12.51 -29.28
N SER A 577 -8.45 -11.69 -29.86
CA SER A 577 -7.31 -12.19 -30.63
C SER A 577 -6.27 -12.84 -29.69
N ALA A 578 -5.26 -13.50 -30.28
CA ALA A 578 -4.12 -14.03 -29.53
C ALA A 578 -3.28 -12.94 -28.84
N LYS A 579 -3.50 -11.66 -29.14
CA LYS A 579 -2.74 -10.55 -28.59
C LYS A 579 -2.84 -10.46 -27.06
N ALA A 580 -4.01 -10.76 -26.50
CA ALA A 580 -4.22 -10.76 -25.05
C ALA A 580 -3.23 -11.69 -24.31
N SER A 581 -3.06 -12.92 -24.80
CA SER A 581 -2.13 -13.88 -24.20
C SER A 581 -0.67 -13.61 -24.58
N GLN A 582 -0.41 -12.97 -25.72
CA GLN A 582 0.94 -12.58 -26.15
C GLN A 582 1.51 -11.41 -25.34
N GLU A 583 0.72 -10.35 -25.13
CA GLU A 583 1.11 -9.14 -24.39
C GLU A 583 1.15 -9.35 -22.88
N ALA A 584 0.34 -10.27 -22.34
CA ALA A 584 0.37 -10.61 -20.92
C ALA A 584 1.70 -11.26 -20.52
N ASP A 585 2.25 -10.89 -19.37
CA ASP A 585 3.40 -11.58 -18.78
C ASP A 585 2.95 -12.88 -18.09
N ASN A 586 1.79 -12.83 -17.44
CA ASN A 586 1.20 -13.99 -16.76
C ASN A 586 -0.21 -14.28 -17.29
N VAL A 587 -0.53 -15.57 -17.47
CA VAL A 587 -1.88 -16.01 -17.85
C VAL A 587 -2.37 -17.05 -16.84
N LEU A 588 -3.46 -16.71 -16.16
CA LEU A 588 -4.09 -17.52 -15.12
C LEU A 588 -5.48 -17.97 -15.58
N ILE A 589 -5.75 -19.27 -15.48
CA ILE A 589 -7.02 -19.87 -15.87
C ILE A 589 -7.62 -20.55 -14.64
N LEU A 590 -8.78 -20.07 -14.19
CA LEU A 590 -9.57 -20.72 -13.15
C LEU A 590 -10.49 -21.76 -13.80
N GLN A 591 -10.23 -23.03 -13.53
CA GLN A 591 -10.98 -24.16 -14.06
C GLN A 591 -11.85 -24.82 -12.98
N ASP A 592 -12.99 -25.37 -13.40
CA ASP A 592 -13.87 -26.17 -12.54
C ASP A 592 -14.10 -27.53 -13.21
N ARG A 593 -13.46 -28.58 -12.67
CA ARG A 593 -13.66 -29.94 -13.17
C ARG A 593 -14.83 -30.57 -12.43
N LYS A 594 -16.01 -30.58 -13.08
CA LYS A 594 -17.20 -31.31 -12.62
C LYS A 594 -16.85 -32.81 -12.55
N LEU A 595 -16.96 -33.42 -11.37
CA LEU A 595 -16.82 -34.86 -11.19
C LEU A 595 -18.20 -35.52 -11.27
N VAL A 596 -18.27 -36.69 -11.91
CA VAL A 596 -19.53 -37.47 -12.05
C VAL A 596 -20.14 -37.83 -10.68
N THR A 597 -19.32 -37.92 -9.64
CA THR A 597 -19.73 -38.24 -8.27
C THR A 597 -19.03 -37.32 -7.25
N GLY A 598 -19.48 -36.06 -7.15
CA GLY A 598 -19.06 -35.14 -6.08
C GLY A 598 -19.05 -33.66 -6.50
N PRO A 599 -18.84 -32.73 -5.55
CA PRO A 599 -18.61 -31.32 -5.88
C PRO A 599 -17.37 -31.21 -6.77
N GLY A 600 -17.46 -30.40 -7.83
CA GLY A 600 -16.37 -30.20 -8.80
C GLY A 600 -15.08 -29.74 -8.12
N LYS A 601 -13.93 -30.20 -8.65
CA LYS A 601 -12.61 -29.78 -8.18
C LYS A 601 -12.20 -28.52 -8.93
N ARG A 602 -12.15 -27.40 -8.22
CA ARG A 602 -11.59 -26.15 -8.75
C ARG A 602 -10.08 -26.18 -8.66
N TYR A 603 -9.42 -25.63 -9.67
CA TYR A 603 -7.98 -25.46 -9.67
C TYR A 603 -7.59 -24.23 -10.48
N LEU A 604 -6.47 -23.62 -10.11
CA LEU A 604 -5.88 -22.54 -10.89
C LEU A 604 -4.75 -23.10 -11.72
N GLN A 605 -4.75 -22.77 -13.01
CA GLN A 605 -3.70 -23.11 -13.96
C GLN A 605 -2.93 -21.86 -14.35
N VAL A 606 -1.62 -21.88 -14.08
CA VAL A 606 -0.67 -20.91 -14.66
C VAL A 606 -0.30 -21.42 -16.04
N SER A 607 -0.84 -20.78 -17.08
CA SER A 607 -0.59 -21.16 -18.48
C SER A 607 0.57 -20.40 -19.10
N LYS A 608 0.94 -19.25 -18.54
CA LYS A 608 2.08 -18.44 -18.95
C LYS A 608 2.67 -17.73 -17.73
N ASN A 609 3.99 -17.72 -17.66
CA ASN A 609 4.78 -16.93 -16.72
C ASN A 609 6.06 -16.48 -17.43
N ARG A 610 6.15 -15.20 -17.78
CA ARG A 610 7.30 -14.66 -18.52
C ARG A 610 8.56 -14.54 -17.67
N PHE A 611 8.41 -14.35 -16.36
CA PHE A 611 9.54 -14.08 -15.47
C PHE A 611 10.41 -15.32 -15.25
N ASP A 612 9.79 -16.44 -14.85
CA ASP A 612 10.53 -17.67 -14.50
C ASP A 612 10.34 -18.80 -15.53
N GLY A 613 9.28 -18.75 -16.34
CA GLY A 613 8.94 -19.81 -17.30
C GLY A 613 8.16 -20.98 -16.70
N ASP A 614 8.11 -21.11 -15.38
CA ASP A 614 7.36 -22.16 -14.67
C ASP A 614 5.85 -22.05 -14.91
N VAL A 615 5.26 -23.14 -15.40
CA VAL A 615 3.82 -23.32 -15.62
C VAL A 615 3.31 -24.54 -14.85
N GLY A 616 2.03 -24.54 -14.48
CA GLY A 616 1.49 -25.65 -13.70
C GLY A 616 0.06 -25.42 -13.21
N ILE A 617 -0.43 -26.39 -12.44
CA ILE A 617 -1.75 -26.36 -11.83
C ILE A 617 -1.63 -26.47 -10.32
N PHE A 618 -2.50 -25.78 -9.59
CA PHE A 618 -2.67 -26.02 -8.16
C PHE A 618 -4.16 -26.04 -7.78
N PRO A 619 -4.59 -27.03 -6.99
CA PRO A 619 -5.98 -27.21 -6.62
C PRO A 619 -6.44 -26.19 -5.59
N LEU A 620 -7.71 -25.80 -5.68
CA LEU A 620 -8.37 -24.83 -4.81
C LEU A 620 -9.62 -25.45 -4.18
N GLU A 621 -9.78 -25.26 -2.89
CA GLU A 621 -10.98 -25.61 -2.13
C GLU A 621 -11.69 -24.31 -1.71
N PHE A 622 -12.99 -24.20 -2.01
CA PHE A 622 -13.77 -23.00 -1.73
C PHE A 622 -14.57 -23.15 -0.43
N SER A 623 -14.35 -22.26 0.53
CA SER A 623 -15.12 -22.17 1.76
C SER A 623 -16.29 -21.21 1.59
N LYS A 624 -17.51 -21.73 1.71
CA LYS A 624 -18.74 -20.93 1.60
C LYS A 624 -18.93 -19.95 2.77
N THR A 625 -18.38 -20.24 3.94
CA THR A 625 -18.59 -19.44 5.15
C THR A 625 -17.77 -18.17 5.16
N SER A 626 -16.50 -18.26 4.75
CA SER A 626 -15.56 -17.14 4.69
C SER A 626 -15.46 -16.51 3.30
N LEU A 627 -16.05 -17.15 2.27
CA LEU A 627 -15.80 -16.86 0.85
C LEU A 627 -14.32 -17.04 0.47
N THR A 628 -13.70 -17.97 1.20
CA THR A 628 -12.32 -18.47 1.18
C THR A 628 -11.85 -19.28 0.00
N PHE A 629 -10.63 -19.15 -0.52
CA PHE A 629 -9.94 -20.23 -1.23
C PHE A 629 -8.74 -20.74 -0.42
N SER A 630 -8.64 -22.06 -0.27
CA SER A 630 -7.51 -22.70 0.40
C SER A 630 -6.94 -23.85 -0.42
N ALA A 631 -5.67 -24.21 -0.17
CA ALA A 631 -5.12 -25.45 -0.68
C ALA A 631 -5.84 -26.64 -0.02
N PRO A 632 -6.21 -27.70 -0.76
CA PRO A 632 -6.84 -28.87 -0.16
C PRO A 632 -5.89 -29.53 0.84
N ILE A 633 -6.42 -29.83 2.03
CA ILE A 633 -5.66 -30.50 3.09
C ILE A 633 -5.27 -31.89 2.58
N LYS A 634 -3.96 -32.18 2.50
CA LYS A 634 -3.44 -33.53 2.21
C LYS A 634 -3.76 -34.46 3.38
N GLY A 635 -4.98 -34.97 3.44
CA GLY A 635 -5.39 -35.96 4.44
C GLY A 635 -4.78 -37.33 4.16
N LYS A 636 -4.04 -37.86 5.14
CA LYS A 636 -3.65 -39.28 5.22
C LYS A 636 -4.85 -40.15 4.87
N ALA A 637 -4.66 -41.11 3.97
CA ALA A 637 -5.67 -42.10 3.61
C ALA A 637 -6.29 -42.72 4.88
N LYS A 638 -7.54 -42.38 5.19
CA LYS A 638 -8.32 -43.08 6.20
C LYS A 638 -8.57 -44.49 5.65
N LEU A 639 -7.76 -45.46 6.09
CA LEU A 639 -8.08 -46.88 6.00
C LEU A 639 -9.48 -47.06 6.60
N LYS A 640 -10.47 -47.36 5.74
CA LYS A 640 -11.79 -47.81 6.17
C LYS A 640 -11.60 -49.11 6.95
N LYS A 641 -11.79 -49.04 8.27
CA LYS A 641 -12.02 -50.20 9.14
C LYS A 641 -13.31 -50.86 8.66
N VAL A 642 -13.19 -52.03 8.03
CA VAL A 642 -14.36 -52.85 7.67
C VAL A 642 -14.94 -53.40 8.97
N LYS A 643 -16.24 -53.15 9.15
CA LYS A 643 -17.07 -53.60 10.26
C LYS A 643 -17.29 -55.10 10.10
N ALA A 644 -16.86 -55.90 11.07
CA ALA A 644 -17.18 -57.31 11.15
C ALA A 644 -18.56 -57.47 11.77
N GLU A 645 -19.45 -58.24 11.12
CA GLU A 645 -20.48 -59.04 11.80
C GLU A 645 -20.98 -60.19 10.89
N ASN A 646 -20.88 -61.38 11.48
CA ASN A 646 -21.22 -62.76 11.13
C ASN A 646 -22.40 -63.06 10.17
N SER A 647 -22.25 -64.11 9.33
CA SER A 647 -22.90 -65.43 9.58
C SER A 647 -22.67 -66.50 8.48
N VAL A 648 -22.55 -67.76 8.97
CA VAL A 648 -22.74 -69.10 8.36
C VAL A 648 -21.67 -69.72 7.43
N SER A 649 -21.34 -70.98 7.78
CA SER A 649 -20.32 -71.90 7.27
C SER A 649 -20.94 -73.01 6.35
N PRO A 650 -20.23 -74.12 6.02
CA PRO A 650 -19.48 -74.32 4.78
C PRO A 650 -20.05 -75.45 3.90
N LYS A 651 -19.67 -75.55 2.61
CA LYS A 651 -19.78 -76.81 1.84
C LYS A 651 -18.85 -76.87 0.62
N ASN A 652 -17.89 -77.80 0.74
CA ASN A 652 -17.31 -78.74 -0.24
C ASN A 652 -16.61 -78.29 -1.54
N ALA A 653 -15.38 -78.80 -1.65
CA ALA A 653 -14.41 -78.88 -2.77
C ALA A 653 -14.94 -79.75 -3.97
N PRO A 654 -14.18 -80.05 -5.07
CA PRO A 654 -12.73 -79.88 -5.25
C PRO A 654 -12.18 -79.54 -6.67
N ALA A 655 -10.86 -79.31 -6.67
CA ALA A 655 -9.81 -79.68 -7.65
C ALA A 655 -9.92 -79.32 -9.15
N GLY A 656 -8.90 -78.61 -9.63
CA GLY A 656 -8.54 -78.49 -11.05
C GLY A 656 -7.36 -77.54 -11.22
N GLY A 657 -6.20 -78.06 -11.64
CA GLY A 657 -4.89 -77.42 -11.50
C GLY A 657 -4.41 -76.55 -12.66
N GLY A 658 -3.22 -75.97 -12.43
CA GLY A 658 -2.22 -75.70 -13.46
C GLY A 658 -2.04 -74.24 -13.91
N GLY A 659 -0.86 -73.68 -13.63
CA GLY A 659 -0.25 -72.66 -14.50
C GLY A 659 0.05 -71.28 -13.90
N GLY A 660 0.95 -71.21 -12.91
CA GLY A 660 1.57 -69.96 -12.48
C GLY A 660 2.92 -69.72 -13.14
N SER A 661 3.07 -68.59 -13.85
CA SER A 661 4.37 -68.02 -14.24
C SER A 661 4.79 -66.95 -13.21
N LYS A 662 5.88 -67.19 -12.48
CA LYS A 662 6.59 -66.18 -11.66
C LYS A 662 7.94 -65.89 -12.31
N LYS A 663 8.16 -64.64 -12.73
CA LYS A 663 9.50 -64.05 -12.88
C LYS A 663 9.75 -63.16 -11.66
N GLN A 664 10.68 -63.60 -10.81
CA GLN A 664 11.24 -62.83 -9.70
C GLN A 664 12.22 -61.77 -10.21
N ARG A 665 12.24 -60.65 -9.50
CA ARG A 665 13.13 -59.50 -9.67
C ARG A 665 14.12 -59.55 -8.51
N SER A 666 15.42 -59.70 -8.81
CA SER A 666 16.53 -59.54 -7.86
C SER A 666 17.36 -58.32 -8.24
N GLN A 667 17.85 -57.62 -7.22
CA GLN A 667 18.67 -56.41 -7.25
C GLN A 667 19.97 -56.60 -8.05
N PRO A 668 20.58 -55.50 -8.56
CA PRO A 668 22.01 -55.48 -8.82
C PRO A 668 22.79 -54.55 -7.86
N PRO A 669 24.10 -54.79 -7.68
CA PRO A 669 24.92 -54.15 -6.66
C PRO A 669 25.81 -53.02 -7.21
N SER A 670 26.40 -52.30 -6.27
CA SER A 670 27.52 -51.35 -6.36
C SER A 670 28.82 -51.99 -6.84
N THR A 671 29.63 -51.25 -7.61
CA THR A 671 31.11 -51.29 -7.53
C THR A 671 31.75 -50.09 -8.23
N GLU A 672 32.76 -49.54 -7.57
CA GLU A 672 33.68 -48.48 -8.01
C GLU A 672 34.70 -49.00 -9.02
N THR A 673 35.24 -48.13 -9.88
CA THR A 673 36.70 -47.95 -10.04
C THR A 673 37.06 -46.70 -10.85
N SER A 674 38.19 -46.14 -10.45
CA SER A 674 38.92 -44.90 -10.78
C SER A 674 39.42 -44.73 -12.21
N LEU A 675 39.71 -43.47 -12.61
CA LEU A 675 40.98 -43.05 -13.26
C LEU A 675 41.12 -41.50 -13.34
N ASP A 676 42.37 -41.06 -13.23
CA ASP A 676 42.95 -39.72 -12.99
C ASP A 676 42.81 -38.65 -14.10
N GLY A 677 43.04 -37.38 -13.69
CA GLY A 677 43.74 -36.39 -14.53
C GLY A 677 43.25 -34.92 -14.45
N PRO A 678 44.05 -33.96 -13.95
CA PRO A 678 43.63 -32.56 -13.73
C PRO A 678 44.15 -31.59 -14.79
N VAL A 679 43.42 -30.50 -15.08
CA VAL A 679 44.02 -29.28 -15.68
C VAL A 679 43.34 -28.02 -15.14
N LYS A 680 44.19 -27.13 -14.64
CA LYS A 680 44.03 -25.67 -14.49
C LYS A 680 45.27 -25.03 -15.15
N PRO A 681 45.33 -23.72 -15.46
CA PRO A 681 44.73 -22.59 -14.74
C PRO A 681 43.48 -21.98 -15.37
#